data_AF-I8QNB8-F1
#
_entry.id   AF-I8QNB8-F1
#
_cell.length_a   1.000
_cell.length_b   1.000
_cell.length_c   1.000
_cell.angle_alpha   90.00
_cell.angle_beta   90.00
_cell.angle_gamma   90.00
#
_symmetry.space_group_name_H-M   'P 1'
#
loop_
_entity.id
_entity.type
_entity.pdbx_description
1 polymer ?
#
loop_
_entity_poly.entity_id
_entity_poly.type
_entity_poly.pdbx_seq_one_letter_code
_entity_poly.pdbx_strand_id
1 'polypeptide(L)'
;MVNTLDAMIGHHSDRYERFGWAAARLDDLVNLLPARLCAVATCVCAPVVGGSVADAFWVMRRDGRSHPSPNAGMAEAAFAGAVGLRLGGEVRYPYRVEHRPELGFGRPPRGADVVAAARLSGAVSALCLAVTALPGRRGGRAVGRRLAPGAPHRGRGGVAPVSGGLLVAGTASDAGKSVLTAGICRWLAREGVRVAPFKAQNMALNSTVTADGAEIGRAQAMQAAAAGVEPEAAMNPVLLKPGGDRHSQLIVLGRPVAEVDALGYRPHKERLAKIVLECLDDLRGRFDAVICEGAGSPAEINLRSTDIANMGLARAANLPVIVVGDIDKGGVFAALFGTLALLDRADQALVAGWVINRFRGDARLLEPGLRQIEALTGRPVHGVVPFRSGLWLDVEDSLDLASYPDAEPDAEPDADSGLAGAGAPAEMGASAEMGASAGEKASTREGGRRESLRVAVVRLPRLSNVTDLDALRAEPGVVVRLVTGPDELADADLVVLPGTRSTVEDLRWLRRRGLADAVAARVAAGRPVLGICGGYQMLGRRIHDDVESGAGEVAGLGLLPVTTTFEASKLLGRRAATDAEGRPLTGYEIRHGRLAIADHPAAEPFAADGVRVGAVAGTSWHGLLENDEFRRAYLTDVARAAGRAFVPARTRFADVRRRRLDVLGDLVADHLDTAALRRLLDEGAPPGLPFVPPGAP
;
A
#
# COMPACT_ATOMS: atom_id res chain seq x y z
N MET A 1 19.66 7.15 21.10
CA MET A 1 20.75 7.53 20.15
C MET A 1 21.80 6.41 19.96
N VAL A 2 21.48 5.15 20.30
CA VAL A 2 22.35 3.97 20.01
C VAL A 2 21.64 2.96 19.07
N ASN A 3 20.30 2.91 19.10
CA ASN A 3 19.48 2.02 18.26
C ASN A 3 19.34 2.45 16.77
N THR A 4 20.32 3.16 16.21
CA THR A 4 20.26 3.67 14.82
C THR A 4 21.20 2.92 13.88
N LEU A 5 22.09 2.06 14.41
CA LEU A 5 23.02 1.28 13.59
C LEU A 5 22.39 -0.02 13.03
N ASP A 6 21.45 -0.64 13.77
CA ASP A 6 20.80 -1.89 13.32
C ASP A 6 19.78 -1.66 12.20
N ALA A 7 19.10 -0.50 12.18
CA ALA A 7 18.06 -0.19 11.20
C ALA A 7 18.61 0.18 9.80
N MET A 8 19.93 0.35 9.64
CA MET A 8 20.53 0.86 8.39
C MET A 8 21.14 -0.23 7.49
N ILE A 9 21.31 -1.47 7.95
CA ILE A 9 21.97 -2.52 7.15
C ILE A 9 21.07 -3.75 7.08
N GLY A 10 20.08 -3.66 6.20
CA GLY A 10 19.06 -4.69 5.97
C GLY A 10 19.53 -5.94 5.23
N HIS A 11 20.67 -6.55 5.59
CA HIS A 11 21.07 -7.85 5.05
C HIS A 11 21.78 -8.73 6.09
N HIS A 12 21.17 -9.86 6.44
CA HIS A 12 21.82 -10.96 7.14
C HIS A 12 22.84 -11.64 6.21
N SER A 13 24.11 -11.30 6.35
CA SER A 13 25.24 -12.14 5.92
C SER A 13 26.20 -12.29 7.10
N ASP A 14 26.97 -13.38 7.14
CA ASP A 14 27.94 -13.69 8.20
C ASP A 14 28.92 -12.54 8.50
N ARG A 15 29.15 -11.65 7.52
CA ARG A 15 30.01 -10.47 7.64
C ARG A 15 29.41 -9.35 8.50
N TYR A 16 28.09 -9.15 8.46
CA TYR A 16 27.41 -8.02 9.13
C TYR A 16 26.82 -8.40 10.49
N GLU A 17 26.70 -9.69 10.79
CA GLU A 17 26.24 -10.21 12.09
C GLU A 17 27.08 -9.65 13.26
N ARG A 18 28.39 -9.52 13.07
CA ARG A 18 29.31 -8.98 14.09
C ARG A 18 29.08 -7.49 14.40
N PHE A 19 28.63 -6.72 13.41
CA PHE A 19 28.37 -5.29 13.58
C PHE A 19 27.05 -5.04 14.32
N GLY A 20 25.99 -5.75 13.94
CA GLY A 20 24.72 -5.71 14.68
C GLY A 20 24.89 -6.19 16.12
N TRP A 21 25.69 -7.23 16.35
CA TRP A 21 25.98 -7.70 17.71
C TRP A 21 26.69 -6.63 18.56
N ALA A 22 27.64 -5.88 18.00
CA ALA A 22 28.32 -4.80 18.71
C ALA A 22 27.36 -3.64 19.06
N ALA A 23 26.48 -3.26 18.13
CA ALA A 23 25.46 -2.22 18.37
C ALA A 23 24.45 -2.66 19.43
N ALA A 24 23.95 -3.89 19.35
CA ALA A 24 23.04 -4.47 20.34
C ALA A 24 23.67 -4.52 21.75
N ARG A 25 24.97 -4.83 21.85
CA ARG A 25 25.68 -4.81 23.15
C ARG A 25 25.86 -3.41 23.72
N LEU A 26 26.04 -2.40 22.87
CA LEU A 26 26.11 -1.00 23.32
C LEU A 26 24.73 -0.51 23.80
N ASP A 27 23.65 -0.91 23.12
CA ASP A 27 22.28 -0.61 23.56
C ASP A 27 21.95 -1.30 24.89
N ASP A 28 22.35 -2.58 25.04
CA ASP A 28 22.24 -3.31 26.30
C ASP A 28 22.91 -2.56 27.47
N LEU A 29 24.08 -1.94 27.25
CA LEU A 29 24.77 -1.17 28.28
C LEU A 29 24.04 0.13 28.64
N VAL A 30 23.57 0.88 27.63
CA VAL A 30 22.87 2.17 27.85
C VAL A 30 21.53 1.96 28.55
N ASN A 31 20.82 0.87 28.22
CA ASN A 31 19.50 0.57 28.76
C ASN A 31 19.54 -0.28 30.03
N LEU A 32 20.72 -0.61 30.56
CA LEU A 32 20.86 -1.49 31.72
C LEU A 32 20.11 -0.95 32.96
N LEU A 33 20.35 0.31 33.33
CA LEU A 33 19.71 0.92 34.49
C LEU A 33 18.20 1.17 34.26
N PRO A 34 17.76 1.77 33.13
CA PRO A 34 16.34 1.92 32.82
C PRO A 34 15.57 0.60 32.83
N ALA A 35 16.11 -0.47 32.26
CA ALA A 35 15.44 -1.77 32.20
C ALA A 35 15.24 -2.39 33.59
N ARG A 36 16.22 -2.25 34.50
CA ARG A 36 16.09 -2.74 35.88
C ARG A 36 15.04 -1.94 36.67
N LEU A 37 15.02 -0.62 36.51
CA LEU A 37 14.01 0.23 37.14
C LEU A 37 12.60 -0.10 36.61
N CYS A 38 12.45 -0.33 35.31
CA CYS A 38 11.20 -0.76 34.69
C CYS A 38 10.73 -2.13 35.23
N ALA A 39 11.65 -3.10 35.36
CA ALA A 39 11.31 -4.42 35.88
C ALA A 39 10.89 -4.37 37.37
N VAL A 40 11.55 -3.54 38.18
CA VAL A 40 11.16 -3.32 39.59
C VAL A 40 9.80 -2.62 39.67
N ALA A 41 9.57 -1.58 38.86
CA ALA A 41 8.27 -0.92 38.77
C ALA A 41 7.16 -1.89 38.36
N THR A 42 7.46 -2.82 37.44
CA THR A 42 6.54 -3.89 37.03
C THR A 42 6.19 -4.80 38.19
N CYS A 43 7.16 -5.20 39.01
CA CYS A 43 6.90 -6.01 40.20
C CYS A 43 5.98 -5.27 41.18
N VAL A 44 6.23 -3.97 41.42
CA VAL A 44 5.40 -3.14 42.31
C VAL A 44 3.98 -2.97 41.79
N CYS A 45 3.80 -2.87 40.46
CA CYS A 45 2.50 -2.71 39.83
C CYS A 45 1.73 -4.03 39.61
N ALA A 46 2.30 -5.19 39.91
CA ALA A 46 1.65 -6.49 39.75
C ALA A 46 0.22 -6.59 40.32
N PRO A 47 -0.12 -5.97 41.49
CA PRO A 47 -1.48 -6.03 42.04
C PRO A 47 -2.56 -5.39 41.15
N VAL A 48 -2.19 -4.48 40.23
CA VAL A 48 -3.14 -3.83 39.29
C VAL A 48 -3.83 -4.84 38.37
N VAL A 49 -3.18 -5.99 38.13
CA VAL A 49 -3.73 -7.09 37.31
C VAL A 49 -4.12 -8.31 38.14
N GLY A 50 -4.20 -8.16 39.46
CA GLY A 50 -4.48 -9.28 40.38
C GLY A 50 -3.28 -10.19 40.64
N GLY A 51 -2.07 -9.77 40.26
CA GLY A 51 -0.83 -10.49 40.46
C GLY A 51 -0.14 -10.18 41.79
N SER A 52 0.84 -11.01 42.16
CA SER A 52 1.64 -10.86 43.37
C SER A 52 2.98 -10.18 43.07
N VAL A 53 3.34 -9.19 43.90
CA VAL A 53 4.68 -8.55 43.85
C VAL A 53 5.78 -9.59 44.09
N ALA A 54 5.55 -10.53 45.00
CA ALA A 54 6.52 -11.56 45.36
C ALA A 54 6.76 -12.52 44.17
N ASP A 55 5.71 -12.91 43.46
CA ASP A 55 5.80 -13.82 42.32
C ASP A 55 6.45 -13.14 41.13
N ALA A 56 6.06 -11.89 40.82
CA ALA A 56 6.69 -11.07 39.79
C ALA A 56 8.19 -10.90 40.05
N PHE A 57 8.58 -10.60 41.29
CA PHE A 57 9.97 -10.44 41.69
C PHE A 57 10.75 -11.75 41.64
N TRP A 58 10.14 -12.85 42.07
CA TRP A 58 10.79 -14.17 42.08
C TRP A 58 11.03 -14.67 40.65
N VAL A 59 10.05 -14.53 39.76
CA VAL A 59 10.20 -14.85 38.32
C VAL A 59 11.23 -13.94 37.67
N MET A 60 11.17 -12.63 37.90
CA MET A 60 12.17 -11.68 37.41
C MET A 60 13.60 -12.11 37.78
N ARG A 61 13.81 -12.55 39.03
CA ARG A 61 15.13 -12.98 39.51
C ARG A 61 15.54 -14.35 38.96
N ARG A 62 14.61 -15.31 38.91
CA ARG A 62 14.88 -16.69 38.49
C ARG A 62 15.12 -16.77 36.98
N ASP A 63 14.26 -16.13 36.19
CA ASP A 63 14.18 -16.36 34.75
C ASP A 63 14.74 -15.18 33.94
N GLY A 64 14.80 -13.96 34.49
CA GLY A 64 15.17 -12.78 33.71
C GLY A 64 16.57 -12.81 33.08
N ARG A 65 17.44 -13.73 33.53
CA ARG A 65 18.79 -13.96 32.98
C ARG A 65 18.86 -15.04 31.90
N SER A 66 17.79 -15.82 31.70
CA SER A 66 17.77 -16.88 30.68
C SER A 66 17.57 -16.31 29.29
N HIS A 67 16.95 -15.13 29.16
CA HIS A 67 16.72 -14.43 27.90
C HIS A 67 18.03 -13.93 27.25
N PRO A 68 18.20 -14.03 25.91
CA PRO A 68 19.43 -13.58 25.22
C PRO A 68 19.78 -12.10 25.43
N SER A 69 18.77 -11.23 25.54
CA SER A 69 18.96 -9.84 25.95
C SER A 69 18.88 -9.71 27.48
N PRO A 70 19.94 -9.20 28.15
CA PRO A 70 19.98 -8.98 29.59
C PRO A 70 19.03 -7.86 30.06
N ASN A 71 18.49 -7.05 29.15
CA ASN A 71 17.55 -5.98 29.47
C ASN A 71 16.10 -6.42 29.29
N ALA A 72 15.76 -6.95 28.10
CA ALA A 72 14.42 -7.43 27.82
C ALA A 72 14.00 -8.56 28.79
N GLY A 73 14.93 -9.48 29.09
CA GLY A 73 14.65 -10.62 29.97
C GLY A 73 14.13 -10.24 31.35
N MET A 74 14.65 -9.17 31.96
CA MET A 74 14.21 -8.74 33.28
C MET A 74 12.79 -8.17 33.25
N ALA A 75 12.46 -7.39 32.22
CA ALA A 75 11.13 -6.83 32.06
C ALA A 75 10.11 -7.93 31.72
N GLU A 76 10.43 -8.79 30.76
CA GLU A 76 9.55 -9.89 30.33
C GLU A 76 9.27 -10.88 31.45
N ALA A 77 10.29 -11.26 32.23
CA ALA A 77 10.11 -12.14 33.38
C ALA A 77 9.27 -11.47 34.48
N ALA A 78 9.45 -10.17 34.74
CA ALA A 78 8.60 -9.44 35.68
C ALA A 78 7.13 -9.40 35.22
N PHE A 79 6.88 -9.18 33.92
CA PHE A 79 5.54 -9.24 33.33
C PHE A 79 4.93 -10.65 33.39
N ALA A 80 5.72 -11.68 33.08
CA ALA A 80 5.28 -13.08 33.16
C ALA A 80 4.84 -13.45 34.58
N GLY A 81 5.63 -13.09 35.59
CA GLY A 81 5.27 -13.33 37.00
C GLY A 81 4.12 -12.45 37.51
N ALA A 82 4.00 -11.20 37.03
CA ALA A 82 2.92 -10.31 37.41
C ALA A 82 1.56 -10.73 36.84
N VAL A 83 1.53 -11.31 35.64
CA VAL A 83 0.28 -11.78 35.00
C VAL A 83 0.03 -13.28 35.28
N GLY A 84 1.03 -14.02 35.77
CA GLY A 84 0.94 -15.46 36.04
C GLY A 84 0.94 -16.31 34.77
N LEU A 85 1.76 -15.92 33.78
CA LEU A 85 1.87 -16.58 32.48
C LEU A 85 3.25 -17.18 32.25
N ARG A 86 3.29 -18.17 31.36
CA ARG A 86 4.52 -18.69 30.79
C ARG A 86 4.75 -18.06 29.42
N LEU A 87 5.81 -17.28 29.29
CA LEU A 87 6.28 -16.66 28.05
C LEU A 87 7.47 -17.45 27.48
N GLY A 88 7.74 -17.35 26.18
CA GLY A 88 8.82 -18.09 25.52
C GLY A 88 8.39 -19.47 25.01
N GLY A 89 9.34 -20.40 24.88
CA GLY A 89 9.12 -21.71 24.28
C GLY A 89 9.37 -21.74 22.77
N GLU A 90 8.69 -22.63 22.05
CA GLU A 90 8.85 -22.79 20.60
C GLU A 90 8.16 -21.66 19.83
N VAL A 91 8.93 -20.78 19.20
CA VAL A 91 8.45 -19.71 18.34
C VAL A 91 8.68 -20.10 16.88
N ARG A 92 7.61 -20.25 16.11
CA ARG A 92 7.68 -20.57 14.68
C ARG A 92 7.62 -19.31 13.84
N TYR A 93 8.74 -18.98 13.22
CA TYR A 93 8.82 -17.98 12.15
C TYR A 93 8.68 -18.67 10.78
N PRO A 94 8.28 -17.95 9.71
CA PRO A 94 8.07 -18.52 8.37
C PRO A 94 9.29 -19.26 7.78
N TYR A 95 10.49 -19.03 8.31
CA TYR A 95 11.76 -19.58 7.83
C TYR A 95 12.57 -20.32 8.90
N ARG A 96 12.11 -20.37 10.17
CA ARG A 96 12.84 -21.03 11.27
C ARG A 96 11.95 -21.27 12.48
N VAL A 97 12.19 -22.40 13.16
CA VAL A 97 11.70 -22.63 14.52
C VAL A 97 12.80 -22.19 15.50
N GLU A 98 12.50 -21.24 16.37
CA GLU A 98 13.39 -20.77 17.42
C GLU A 98 12.91 -21.28 18.78
N HIS A 99 13.78 -21.92 19.56
CA HIS A 99 13.48 -22.29 20.93
C HIS A 99 13.98 -21.20 21.88
N ARG A 100 13.05 -20.44 22.45
CA ARG A 100 13.37 -19.45 23.47
C ARG A 100 13.23 -20.04 24.88
N PRO A 101 14.05 -19.58 25.83
CA PRO A 101 13.88 -19.92 27.24
C PRO A 101 12.46 -19.58 27.70
N GLU A 102 11.87 -20.46 28.51
CA GLU A 102 10.59 -20.16 29.14
C GLU A 102 10.79 -19.20 30.33
N LEU A 103 9.97 -18.15 30.40
CA LEU A 103 9.93 -17.18 31.48
C LEU A 103 8.58 -17.28 32.21
N GLY A 104 8.61 -17.33 33.54
CA GLY A 104 7.40 -17.36 34.35
C GLY A 104 6.85 -18.76 34.63
N PHE A 105 5.56 -18.80 34.93
CA PHE A 105 4.85 -20.01 35.34
C PHE A 105 3.40 -19.94 34.88
N GLY A 106 2.71 -21.08 34.87
CA GLY A 106 1.30 -21.14 34.47
C GLY A 106 1.11 -21.45 32.99
N ARG A 107 0.02 -20.92 32.42
CA ARG A 107 -0.41 -21.24 31.05
C ARG A 107 0.21 -20.30 30.00
N PRO A 108 0.25 -20.71 28.72
CA PRO A 108 0.57 -19.80 27.62
C PRO A 108 -0.41 -18.61 27.52
N PRO A 109 0.05 -17.47 26.96
CA PRO A 109 -0.78 -16.28 26.78
C PRO A 109 -1.93 -16.51 25.79
N ARG A 110 -3.06 -15.84 26.03
CA ARG A 110 -4.25 -15.76 25.17
C ARG A 110 -4.61 -14.30 24.91
N GLY A 111 -5.47 -14.03 23.94
CA GLY A 111 -5.88 -12.66 23.57
C GLY A 111 -6.41 -11.82 24.76
N ALA A 112 -7.10 -12.43 25.72
CA ALA A 112 -7.59 -11.74 26.92
C ALA A 112 -6.46 -11.23 27.84
N ASP A 113 -5.30 -11.89 27.84
CA ASP A 113 -4.16 -11.52 28.68
C ASP A 113 -3.45 -10.26 28.18
N VAL A 114 -3.65 -9.89 26.91
CA VAL A 114 -3.14 -8.64 26.31
C VAL A 114 -3.73 -7.43 27.04
N VAL A 115 -5.01 -7.50 27.43
CA VAL A 115 -5.67 -6.41 28.17
C VAL A 115 -5.06 -6.25 29.57
N ALA A 116 -4.74 -7.35 30.25
CA ALA A 116 -4.06 -7.32 31.54
C ALA A 116 -2.64 -6.75 31.39
N ALA A 117 -1.86 -7.23 30.41
CA ALA A 117 -0.52 -6.72 30.13
C ALA A 117 -0.53 -5.21 29.79
N ALA A 118 -1.49 -4.73 29.01
CA ALA A 118 -1.65 -3.32 28.68
C ALA A 118 -1.98 -2.47 29.93
N ARG A 119 -2.85 -2.96 30.82
CA ARG A 119 -3.16 -2.28 32.10
C ARG A 119 -1.94 -2.20 33.00
N LEU A 120 -1.18 -3.29 33.12
CA LEU A 120 0.06 -3.33 33.89
C LEU A 120 1.09 -2.35 33.30
N SER A 121 1.27 -2.33 31.98
CA SER A 121 2.15 -1.39 31.29
C SER A 121 1.76 0.08 31.51
N GLY A 122 0.46 0.38 31.48
CA GLY A 122 -0.06 1.71 31.80
C GLY A 122 0.24 2.15 33.24
N ALA A 123 0.08 1.23 34.21
CA ALA A 123 0.41 1.50 35.62
C ALA A 123 1.92 1.71 35.85
N VAL A 124 2.76 0.89 35.21
CA VAL A 124 4.23 1.04 35.26
C VAL A 124 4.65 2.39 34.67
N SER A 125 4.08 2.78 33.53
CA SER A 125 4.36 4.06 32.89
C SER A 125 3.96 5.24 33.78
N ALA A 126 2.78 5.18 34.42
CA ALA A 126 2.34 6.20 35.36
C ALA A 126 3.25 6.28 36.60
N LEU A 127 3.70 5.15 37.13
CA LEU A 127 4.63 5.10 38.26
C LEU A 127 6.00 5.70 37.89
N CYS A 128 6.55 5.34 36.73
CA CYS A 128 7.80 5.91 36.24
C CYS A 128 7.69 7.43 36.02
N LEU A 129 6.58 7.91 35.46
CA LEU A 129 6.32 9.35 35.29
C LEU A 129 6.21 10.08 36.64
N ALA A 130 5.50 9.49 37.61
CA ALA A 130 5.35 10.06 38.95
C ALA A 130 6.70 10.18 39.70
N VAL A 131 7.58 9.17 39.54
CA VAL A 131 8.94 9.19 40.13
C VAL A 131 9.83 10.26 39.47
N THR A 132 9.58 10.59 38.20
CA THR A 132 10.30 11.68 37.50
C THR A 132 9.71 13.09 37.74
N ALA A 133 8.53 13.20 38.36
CA ALA A 133 7.75 14.44 38.47
C ALA A 133 7.74 15.09 39.88
N LEU A 134 8.85 15.01 40.63
CA LEU A 134 9.06 15.82 41.85
C LEU A 134 9.76 17.16 41.51
N PRO A 135 9.47 18.28 42.20
CA PRO A 135 8.96 19.48 41.54
C PRO A 135 9.98 20.61 41.32
N GLY A 136 9.96 21.19 40.11
CA GLY A 136 10.29 22.59 39.84
C GLY A 136 9.03 23.41 39.63
N ARG A 137 8.62 24.20 40.64
CA ARG A 137 7.46 25.10 40.61
C ARG A 137 7.64 26.26 39.62
N ARG A 138 6.59 26.54 38.82
CA ARG A 138 6.03 27.86 38.40
C ARG A 138 4.99 27.53 37.31
N GLY A 139 3.69 27.76 37.46
CA GLY A 139 3.04 29.03 37.74
C GLY A 139 2.65 29.69 36.41
N GLY A 140 1.49 29.34 35.84
CA GLY A 140 1.02 29.92 34.57
C GLY A 140 -0.42 29.54 34.27
N ARG A 141 -1.29 30.55 34.25
CA ARG A 141 -2.76 30.47 34.19
C ARG A 141 -3.30 29.84 32.90
N ALA A 142 -4.41 29.14 33.06
CA ALA A 142 -5.29 28.71 31.99
C ALA A 142 -5.84 29.91 31.19
N VAL A 143 -5.74 29.83 29.87
CA VAL A 143 -6.63 30.54 28.94
C VAL A 143 -7.15 29.49 27.97
N GLY A 144 -8.39 29.07 28.19
CA GLY A 144 -9.10 28.22 27.27
C GLY A 144 -9.57 29.04 26.07
N ARG A 145 -9.26 28.57 24.85
CA ARG A 145 -9.96 28.99 23.65
C ARG A 145 -10.35 27.73 22.88
N ARG A 146 -11.65 27.42 22.92
CA ARG A 146 -12.27 26.36 22.11
C ARG A 146 -12.11 26.73 20.62
N LEU A 147 -11.54 25.82 19.84
CA LEU A 147 -11.78 25.78 18.40
C LEU A 147 -13.14 25.12 18.22
N ALA A 148 -14.12 25.89 17.72
CA ALA A 148 -15.42 25.38 17.32
C ALA A 148 -15.34 24.83 15.89
N PRO A 149 -16.06 23.76 15.56
CA PRO A 149 -16.14 23.23 14.20
C PRO A 149 -16.92 24.21 13.30
N GLY A 150 -16.36 24.55 12.14
CA GLY A 150 -17.02 25.37 11.12
C GLY A 150 -18.19 24.62 10.49
N ALA A 151 -19.33 25.30 10.37
CA ALA A 151 -20.52 24.84 9.66
C ALA A 151 -20.35 24.95 8.14
N PRO A 152 -21.05 24.13 7.33
CA PRO A 152 -20.84 24.06 5.89
C PRO A 152 -21.44 25.29 5.19
N HIS A 153 -20.63 26.03 4.45
CA HIS A 153 -21.11 27.09 3.57
C HIS A 153 -21.67 26.46 2.29
N ARG A 154 -23.00 26.40 2.17
CA ARG A 154 -23.67 26.27 0.88
C ARG A 154 -23.65 27.63 0.18
N GLY A 155 -22.78 27.77 -0.80
CA GLY A 155 -22.75 28.92 -1.71
C GLY A 155 -22.40 28.45 -3.11
N ARG A 156 -23.40 28.35 -3.99
CA ARG A 156 -23.19 28.24 -5.44
C ARG A 156 -22.65 29.58 -5.93
N GLY A 157 -21.34 29.69 -6.08
CA GLY A 157 -20.66 30.82 -6.72
C GLY A 157 -19.67 30.26 -7.74
N GLY A 158 -19.75 30.73 -8.99
CA GLY A 158 -18.87 30.31 -10.08
C GLY A 158 -17.41 30.48 -9.67
N VAL A 159 -16.69 29.37 -9.69
CA VAL A 159 -15.28 29.28 -9.34
C VAL A 159 -14.46 29.90 -10.47
N ALA A 160 -13.69 30.96 -10.17
CA ALA A 160 -12.75 31.55 -11.12
C ALA A 160 -11.73 30.48 -11.58
N PRO A 161 -11.31 30.47 -12.86
CA PRO A 161 -10.34 29.51 -13.35
C PRO A 161 -9.03 29.68 -12.58
N VAL A 162 -8.63 28.61 -11.90
CA VAL A 162 -7.28 28.40 -11.37
C VAL A 162 -6.35 28.30 -12.59
N SER A 163 -5.10 28.76 -12.51
CA SER A 163 -4.12 28.53 -13.58
C SER A 163 -2.73 28.21 -13.03
N GLY A 164 -2.68 27.38 -11.99
CA GLY A 164 -1.42 27.03 -11.33
C GLY A 164 -1.22 25.54 -11.12
N GLY A 165 0.01 25.19 -10.77
CA GLY A 165 0.40 23.84 -10.44
C GLY A 165 0.81 23.74 -8.99
N LEU A 166 0.68 22.54 -8.40
CA LEU A 166 1.10 22.24 -7.04
C LEU A 166 1.91 20.96 -7.05
N LEU A 167 3.11 20.96 -6.47
CA LEU A 167 3.91 19.76 -6.31
C LEU A 167 3.65 19.11 -4.94
N VAL A 168 3.25 17.84 -4.96
CA VAL A 168 3.13 16.98 -3.80
C VAL A 168 4.40 16.15 -3.66
N ALA A 169 5.33 16.63 -2.83
CA ALA A 169 6.53 15.91 -2.45
C ALA A 169 6.28 15.09 -1.17
N GLY A 170 7.23 14.25 -0.77
CA GLY A 170 7.10 13.43 0.44
C GLY A 170 8.45 13.15 1.05
N THR A 171 8.52 12.90 2.35
CA THR A 171 9.78 12.62 3.04
C THR A 171 10.40 11.27 2.66
N ALA A 172 9.60 10.38 2.07
CA ALA A 172 10.00 9.09 1.54
C ALA A 172 9.13 8.69 0.32
N SER A 173 9.56 7.67 -0.43
CA SER A 173 8.85 7.16 -1.62
C SER A 173 7.39 6.80 -1.34
N ASP A 174 7.12 6.17 -0.20
CA ASP A 174 5.83 5.64 0.24
C ASP A 174 5.13 6.51 1.29
N ALA A 175 5.52 7.79 1.43
CA ALA A 175 4.91 8.72 2.38
C ALA A 175 3.41 9.02 2.12
N GLY A 176 2.88 8.56 0.98
CA GLY A 176 1.49 8.74 0.54
C GLY A 176 1.28 9.85 -0.49
N LYS A 177 2.33 10.25 -1.22
CA LYS A 177 2.24 11.27 -2.30
C LYS A 177 1.18 10.93 -3.34
N SER A 178 1.15 9.68 -3.82
CA SER A 178 0.23 9.24 -4.88
C SER A 178 -1.23 9.25 -4.40
N VAL A 179 -1.47 8.85 -3.14
CA VAL A 179 -2.79 8.93 -2.49
C VAL A 179 -3.24 10.39 -2.39
N LEU A 180 -2.38 11.26 -1.88
CA LEU A 180 -2.72 12.67 -1.69
C LEU A 180 -2.94 13.38 -3.03
N THR A 181 -2.11 13.10 -4.04
CA THR A 181 -2.24 13.62 -5.41
C THR A 181 -3.59 13.21 -6.02
N ALA A 182 -3.95 11.94 -5.91
CA ALA A 182 -5.25 11.44 -6.39
C ALA A 182 -6.42 12.07 -5.61
N GLY A 183 -6.29 12.24 -4.28
CA GLY A 183 -7.29 12.91 -3.45
C GLY A 183 -7.49 14.37 -3.83
N ILE A 184 -6.42 15.13 -4.04
CA ILE A 184 -6.49 16.55 -4.46
C ILE A 184 -7.13 16.63 -5.86
N CYS A 185 -6.72 15.76 -6.79
CA CYS A 185 -7.36 15.67 -8.11
C CYS A 185 -8.85 15.38 -8.00
N ARG A 186 -9.26 14.40 -7.17
CA ARG A 186 -10.68 14.06 -7.01
C ARG A 186 -11.48 15.20 -6.40
N TRP A 187 -10.94 15.84 -5.36
CA TRP A 187 -11.56 16.98 -4.71
C TRP A 187 -11.78 18.13 -5.71
N LEU A 188 -10.75 18.55 -6.43
CA LEU A 188 -10.83 19.61 -7.43
C LEU A 188 -11.83 19.28 -8.56
N ALA A 189 -11.79 18.05 -9.08
CA ALA A 189 -12.71 17.62 -10.13
C ALA A 189 -14.19 17.68 -9.69
N ARG A 190 -14.49 17.35 -8.42
CA ARG A 190 -15.84 17.44 -7.86
C ARG A 190 -16.31 18.87 -7.65
N GLU A 191 -15.37 19.79 -7.41
CA GLU A 191 -15.61 21.24 -7.38
C GLU A 191 -15.76 21.85 -8.79
N GLY A 192 -15.68 21.03 -9.85
CA GLY A 192 -15.82 21.46 -11.24
C GLY A 192 -14.56 22.08 -11.83
N VAL A 193 -13.41 21.98 -11.16
CA VAL A 193 -12.12 22.45 -11.67
C VAL A 193 -11.60 21.42 -12.68
N ARG A 194 -11.19 21.87 -13.88
CA ARG A 194 -10.52 20.99 -14.85
C ARG A 194 -9.10 20.75 -14.36
N VAL A 195 -8.88 19.61 -13.72
CA VAL A 195 -7.59 19.25 -13.13
C VAL A 195 -6.93 18.11 -13.92
N ALA A 196 -5.61 18.18 -14.08
CA ALA A 196 -4.81 17.07 -14.58
C ALA A 196 -3.73 16.65 -13.56
N PRO A 197 -3.46 15.35 -13.41
CA PRO A 197 -2.29 14.90 -12.67
C PRO A 197 -1.03 14.95 -13.54
N PHE A 198 0.12 15.05 -12.90
CA PHE A 198 1.40 15.02 -13.59
C PHE A 198 2.48 14.36 -12.72
N LYS A 199 3.23 13.41 -13.26
CA LYS A 199 4.43 12.86 -12.61
C LYS A 199 5.55 12.81 -13.62
N ALA A 200 6.44 13.80 -13.54
CA ALA A 200 7.55 13.97 -14.46
C ALA A 200 8.36 12.69 -14.69
N GLN A 201 8.66 11.97 -13.60
CA GLN A 201 9.36 10.70 -13.65
C GLN A 201 8.72 9.71 -12.67
N ASN A 202 8.32 8.55 -13.19
CA ASN A 202 7.90 7.41 -12.38
C ASN A 202 8.93 6.27 -12.50
N MET A 203 9.06 5.47 -11.45
CA MET A 203 9.76 4.19 -11.47
C MET A 203 8.81 3.13 -10.89
N ALA A 204 8.22 2.30 -11.76
CA ALA A 204 7.19 1.35 -11.36
C ALA A 204 7.20 0.11 -12.28
N LEU A 205 6.86 -1.06 -11.73
CA LEU A 205 6.60 -2.27 -12.53
C LEU A 205 5.18 -2.28 -13.11
N ASN A 206 4.24 -1.62 -12.43
CA ASN A 206 2.83 -1.61 -12.79
C ASN A 206 2.50 -0.45 -13.74
N SER A 207 1.97 -0.77 -14.92
CA SER A 207 1.54 0.19 -15.93
C SER A 207 0.22 -0.23 -16.57
N THR A 208 -0.41 0.69 -17.29
CA THR A 208 -1.53 0.40 -18.19
C THR A 208 -1.28 1.04 -19.56
N VAL A 209 -2.25 0.94 -20.46
CA VAL A 209 -2.20 1.50 -21.80
C VAL A 209 -3.28 2.55 -22.00
N THR A 210 -2.87 3.71 -22.47
CA THR A 210 -3.74 4.84 -22.84
C THR A 210 -4.53 4.50 -24.12
N ALA A 211 -5.54 5.31 -24.43
CA ALA A 211 -6.41 5.06 -25.60
C ALA A 211 -5.63 5.06 -26.93
N ASP A 212 -4.57 5.86 -27.03
CA ASP A 212 -3.67 5.99 -28.17
C ASP A 212 -2.50 4.98 -28.16
N GLY A 213 -2.50 4.02 -27.23
CA GLY A 213 -1.53 2.93 -27.20
C GLY A 213 -0.22 3.25 -26.46
N ALA A 214 -0.15 4.38 -25.75
CA ALA A 214 1.01 4.74 -24.93
C ALA A 214 1.00 3.99 -23.58
N GLU A 215 2.18 3.59 -23.12
CA GLU A 215 2.33 3.01 -21.79
C GLU A 215 2.42 4.10 -20.71
N ILE A 216 1.66 3.94 -19.63
CA ILE A 216 1.61 4.90 -18.52
C ILE A 216 1.65 4.16 -17.17
N GLY A 217 2.32 4.73 -16.16
CA GLY A 217 2.30 4.18 -14.80
C GLY A 217 0.86 4.04 -14.25
N ARG A 218 0.59 2.95 -13.52
CA ARG A 218 -0.76 2.70 -12.98
C ARG A 218 -1.22 3.77 -12.00
N ALA A 219 -0.31 4.28 -11.17
CA ALA A 219 -0.63 5.35 -10.24
C ALA A 219 -1.10 6.61 -10.97
N GLN A 220 -0.48 6.96 -12.11
CA GLN A 220 -0.90 8.12 -12.90
C GLN A 220 -2.21 7.88 -13.64
N ALA A 221 -2.46 6.65 -14.14
CA ALA A 221 -3.77 6.30 -14.68
C ALA A 221 -4.88 6.38 -13.62
N MET A 222 -4.58 6.02 -12.37
CA MET A 222 -5.51 6.16 -11.24
C MET A 222 -5.72 7.62 -10.84
N GLN A 223 -4.69 8.45 -10.87
CA GLN A 223 -4.82 9.89 -10.67
C GLN A 223 -5.65 10.55 -11.78
N ALA A 224 -5.49 10.11 -13.03
CA ALA A 224 -6.29 10.59 -14.16
C ALA A 224 -7.76 10.21 -13.97
N ALA A 225 -8.03 8.98 -13.53
CA ALA A 225 -9.36 8.55 -13.15
C ALA A 225 -9.93 9.36 -11.96
N ALA A 226 -9.11 9.75 -10.99
CA ALA A 226 -9.50 10.61 -9.88
C ALA A 226 -9.92 12.01 -10.37
N ALA A 227 -9.14 12.57 -11.29
CA ALA A 227 -9.42 13.83 -11.98
C ALA A 227 -10.60 13.75 -12.97
N GLY A 228 -11.06 12.54 -13.35
CA GLY A 228 -12.14 12.35 -14.32
C GLY A 228 -11.72 12.61 -15.77
N VAL A 229 -10.44 12.42 -16.08
CA VAL A 229 -9.85 12.65 -17.42
C VAL A 229 -9.26 11.36 -17.99
N GLU A 230 -9.17 11.26 -19.32
CA GLU A 230 -8.49 10.12 -19.94
C GLU A 230 -6.98 10.18 -19.65
N PRO A 231 -6.35 9.05 -19.26
CA PRO A 231 -4.92 9.01 -19.07
C PRO A 231 -4.21 9.16 -20.42
N GLU A 232 -3.17 9.99 -20.45
CA GLU A 232 -2.34 10.25 -21.62
C GLU A 232 -0.85 10.31 -21.23
N ALA A 233 0.03 10.06 -22.20
CA ALA A 233 1.47 9.98 -21.97
C ALA A 233 2.07 11.25 -21.36
N ALA A 234 1.47 12.43 -21.63
CA ALA A 234 1.92 13.71 -21.08
C ALA A 234 1.81 13.77 -19.54
N MET A 235 0.90 13.00 -18.94
CA MET A 235 0.74 12.93 -17.47
C MET A 235 1.88 12.13 -16.80
N ASN A 236 2.60 11.29 -17.54
CA ASN A 236 3.79 10.58 -17.06
C ASN A 236 4.83 10.46 -18.19
N PRO A 237 5.55 11.55 -18.52
CA PRO A 237 6.40 11.59 -19.71
C PRO A 237 7.61 10.65 -19.62
N VAL A 238 8.09 10.35 -18.41
CA VAL A 238 9.20 9.42 -18.17
C VAL A 238 8.78 8.31 -17.22
N LEU A 239 8.83 7.07 -17.70
CA LEU A 239 8.60 5.86 -16.90
C LEU A 239 9.84 4.97 -16.96
N LEU A 240 10.38 4.64 -15.79
CA LEU A 240 11.45 3.68 -15.61
C LEU A 240 10.85 2.35 -15.13
N LYS A 241 11.07 1.27 -15.88
CA LYS A 241 10.66 -0.08 -15.46
C LYS A 241 11.86 -0.93 -15.09
N PRO A 242 12.10 -1.22 -13.80
CA PRO A 242 13.19 -2.09 -13.40
C PRO A 242 13.06 -3.48 -14.04
N GLY A 243 14.11 -3.95 -14.69
CA GLY A 243 14.17 -5.29 -15.28
C GLY A 243 15.00 -6.27 -14.46
N GLY A 244 16.06 -5.78 -13.80
CA GLY A 244 16.95 -6.54 -12.93
C GLY A 244 17.69 -5.61 -11.96
N ASP A 245 18.67 -6.14 -11.21
CA ASP A 245 19.28 -5.43 -10.07
C ASP A 245 19.96 -4.09 -10.42
N ARG A 246 20.33 -3.88 -11.70
CA ARG A 246 21.10 -2.71 -12.14
C ARG A 246 20.57 -2.02 -13.40
N HIS A 247 19.48 -2.50 -13.99
CA HIS A 247 18.97 -1.98 -15.26
C HIS A 247 17.47 -1.73 -15.22
N SER A 248 17.06 -0.65 -15.89
CA SER A 248 15.67 -0.24 -16.07
C SER A 248 15.42 0.09 -17.53
N GLN A 249 14.25 -0.31 -18.03
CA GLN A 249 13.74 0.14 -19.30
C GLN A 249 13.32 1.60 -19.18
N LEU A 250 13.88 2.46 -20.03
CA LEU A 250 13.48 3.85 -20.17
C LEU A 250 12.35 3.96 -21.20
N ILE A 251 11.18 4.39 -20.72
CA ILE A 251 10.00 4.69 -21.52
C ILE A 251 9.80 6.19 -21.53
N VAL A 252 9.70 6.78 -22.72
CA VAL A 252 9.49 8.21 -22.93
C VAL A 252 8.22 8.38 -23.74
N LEU A 253 7.28 9.16 -23.23
CA LEU A 253 5.95 9.38 -23.83
C LEU A 253 5.27 8.05 -24.23
N GLY A 254 5.31 7.10 -23.31
CA GLY A 254 4.71 5.77 -23.45
C GLY A 254 5.39 4.83 -24.44
N ARG A 255 6.56 5.19 -24.99
CA ARG A 255 7.34 4.33 -25.89
C ARG A 255 8.69 3.94 -25.29
N PRO A 256 9.09 2.66 -25.34
CA PRO A 256 10.41 2.24 -24.89
C PRO A 256 11.48 2.82 -25.82
N VAL A 257 12.52 3.45 -25.25
CA VAL A 257 13.57 4.12 -26.03
C VAL A 257 14.98 3.59 -25.72
N ALA A 258 15.20 3.00 -24.55
CA ALA A 258 16.49 2.45 -24.15
C ALA A 258 16.35 1.50 -22.96
N GLU A 259 17.37 0.68 -22.74
CA GLU A 259 17.66 0.05 -21.44
C GLU A 259 18.83 0.82 -20.82
N VAL A 260 18.68 1.27 -19.57
CA VAL A 260 19.65 2.14 -18.89
C VAL A 260 20.02 1.58 -17.53
N ASP A 261 21.29 1.74 -17.13
CA ASP A 261 21.69 1.63 -15.72
C ASP A 261 21.70 3.03 -15.05
N ALA A 262 22.01 3.08 -13.76
CA ALA A 262 22.01 4.32 -12.98
C ALA A 262 22.97 5.40 -13.53
N LEU A 263 24.10 5.02 -14.14
CA LEU A 263 25.09 5.95 -14.68
C LEU A 263 24.73 6.35 -16.12
N GLY A 264 24.35 5.37 -16.94
CA GLY A 264 23.88 5.53 -18.31
C GLY A 264 22.58 6.33 -18.42
N TYR A 265 21.82 6.45 -17.33
CA TYR A 265 20.64 7.33 -17.28
C TYR A 265 20.98 8.83 -17.24
N ARG A 266 22.12 9.22 -16.65
CA ARG A 266 22.48 10.64 -16.43
C ARG A 266 22.57 11.47 -17.72
N PRO A 267 23.20 11.01 -18.81
CA PRO A 267 23.26 11.76 -20.07
C PRO A 267 21.88 12.06 -20.69
N HIS A 268 20.85 11.27 -20.35
CA HIS A 268 19.50 11.52 -20.87
C HIS A 268 18.78 12.65 -20.13
N LYS A 269 19.18 13.00 -18.91
CA LYS A 269 18.43 13.90 -18.02
C LYS A 269 18.14 15.28 -18.61
N GLU A 270 19.09 15.87 -19.32
CA GLU A 270 18.90 17.20 -19.91
C GLU A 270 17.83 17.19 -21.02
N ARG A 271 17.86 16.18 -21.88
CA ARG A 271 16.81 15.96 -22.89
C ARG A 271 15.47 15.64 -22.24
N LEU A 272 15.46 14.78 -21.22
CA LEU A 272 14.23 14.40 -20.52
C LEU A 272 13.61 15.58 -19.78
N ALA A 273 14.43 16.47 -19.19
CA ALA A 273 13.95 17.69 -18.54
C ALA A 273 13.17 18.58 -19.52
N LYS A 274 13.64 18.75 -20.76
CA LYS A 274 12.93 19.51 -21.79
C LYS A 274 11.56 18.90 -22.10
N ILE A 275 11.52 17.59 -22.32
CA ILE A 275 10.26 16.86 -22.58
C ILE A 275 9.30 16.98 -21.39
N VAL A 276 9.80 16.85 -20.16
CA VAL A 276 9.02 17.00 -18.92
C VAL A 276 8.38 18.38 -18.85
N LEU A 277 9.14 19.44 -19.10
CA LEU A 277 8.64 20.82 -19.05
C LEU A 277 7.65 21.10 -20.18
N GLU A 278 7.91 20.63 -21.39
CA GLU A 278 6.98 20.74 -22.52
C GLU A 278 5.63 20.07 -22.22
N CYS A 279 5.63 18.87 -21.62
CA CYS A 279 4.40 18.19 -21.21
C CYS A 279 3.66 18.92 -20.08
N LEU A 280 4.40 19.46 -19.10
CA LEU A 280 3.80 20.22 -18.02
C LEU A 280 3.17 21.51 -18.53
N ASP A 281 3.85 22.23 -19.42
CA ASP A 281 3.36 23.48 -20.02
C ASP A 281 2.13 23.22 -20.91
N ASP A 282 2.13 22.13 -21.68
CA ASP A 282 0.95 21.70 -22.45
C ASP A 282 -0.26 21.41 -21.56
N LEU A 283 -0.08 20.65 -20.47
CA LEU A 283 -1.14 20.37 -19.51
C LEU A 283 -1.65 21.66 -18.85
N ARG A 284 -0.75 22.56 -18.43
CA ARG A 284 -1.12 23.86 -17.85
C ARG A 284 -1.83 24.79 -18.84
N GLY A 285 -1.63 24.59 -20.15
CA GLY A 285 -2.36 25.30 -21.20
C GLY A 285 -3.80 24.80 -21.41
N ARG A 286 -4.10 23.55 -21.00
CA ARG A 286 -5.40 22.90 -21.23
C ARG A 286 -6.28 22.79 -19.98
N PHE A 287 -5.65 22.73 -18.80
CA PHE A 287 -6.30 22.50 -17.51
C PHE A 287 -6.18 23.72 -16.59
N ASP A 288 -7.15 23.88 -15.69
CA ASP A 288 -7.18 24.95 -14.69
C ASP A 288 -6.17 24.66 -13.54
N ALA A 289 -5.96 23.38 -13.22
CA ALA A 289 -4.98 22.97 -12.22
C ALA A 289 -4.17 21.76 -12.69
N VAL A 290 -2.86 21.77 -12.40
CA VAL A 290 -2.00 20.59 -12.61
C VAL A 290 -1.37 20.15 -11.30
N ILE A 291 -1.78 18.99 -10.79
CA ILE A 291 -1.25 18.45 -9.53
C ILE A 291 -0.07 17.54 -9.85
N CYS A 292 1.12 18.02 -9.52
CA CYS A 292 2.37 17.33 -9.77
C CYS A 292 2.70 16.39 -8.60
N GLU A 293 3.05 15.14 -8.86
CA GLU A 293 3.56 14.21 -7.85
C GLU A 293 5.09 14.15 -7.91
N GLY A 294 5.75 14.32 -6.76
CA GLY A 294 7.19 14.11 -6.64
C GLY A 294 7.60 12.63 -6.70
N ALA A 295 8.90 12.36 -6.80
CA ALA A 295 9.46 11.01 -6.81
C ALA A 295 10.45 10.85 -5.65
N GLY A 296 10.28 9.83 -4.80
CA GLY A 296 11.12 9.68 -3.62
C GLY A 296 10.99 10.87 -2.65
N SER A 297 12.13 11.33 -2.13
CA SER A 297 12.26 12.54 -1.32
C SER A 297 12.68 13.76 -2.15
N PRO A 298 12.22 14.99 -1.85
CA PRO A 298 12.76 16.19 -2.48
C PRO A 298 14.21 16.49 -2.01
N ALA A 299 14.66 15.87 -0.91
CA ALA A 299 16.00 16.04 -0.35
C ALA A 299 17.00 14.92 -0.76
N GLU A 300 16.87 14.38 -1.97
CA GLU A 300 17.86 13.48 -2.58
C GLU A 300 19.10 14.28 -3.03
N ILE A 301 19.87 14.76 -2.06
CA ILE A 301 20.97 15.74 -2.25
C ILE A 301 22.02 15.27 -3.27
N ASN A 302 22.23 13.95 -3.40
CA ASN A 302 23.13 13.32 -4.37
C ASN A 302 22.60 13.33 -5.81
N LEU A 303 21.30 13.56 -6.01
CA LEU A 303 20.64 13.60 -7.32
C LEU A 303 20.22 15.01 -7.75
N ARG A 304 20.29 15.98 -6.82
CA ARG A 304 19.73 17.33 -6.98
C ARG A 304 20.17 18.08 -8.23
N SER A 305 21.42 17.93 -8.68
CA SER A 305 21.92 18.61 -9.89
C SER A 305 21.26 18.15 -11.19
N THR A 306 20.62 16.98 -11.17
CA THR A 306 19.96 16.35 -12.34
C THR A 306 18.50 15.97 -12.05
N ASP A 307 17.93 16.56 -11.01
CA ASP A 307 16.56 16.32 -10.60
C ASP A 307 15.59 16.92 -11.63
N ILE A 308 14.63 16.10 -12.07
CA ILE A 308 13.56 16.47 -13.00
C ILE A 308 12.18 16.21 -12.41
N ALA A 309 12.12 15.70 -11.17
CA ALA A 309 10.89 15.15 -10.58
C ALA A 309 10.47 15.84 -9.28
N ASN A 310 11.40 16.43 -8.52
CA ASN A 310 11.10 17.12 -7.27
C ASN A 310 11.41 18.61 -7.34
N MET A 311 12.44 19.07 -6.63
CA MET A 311 12.80 20.48 -6.56
C MET A 311 13.33 21.01 -7.88
N GLY A 312 13.98 20.18 -8.70
CA GLY A 312 14.35 20.57 -10.06
C GLY A 312 13.13 20.96 -10.92
N LEU A 313 12.05 20.17 -10.83
CA LEU A 313 10.77 20.49 -11.48
C LEU A 313 10.13 21.74 -10.87
N ALA A 314 10.07 21.81 -9.53
CA ALA A 314 9.47 22.94 -8.83
C ALA A 314 10.17 24.27 -9.16
N ARG A 315 11.51 24.27 -9.22
CA ARG A 315 12.32 25.44 -9.57
C ARG A 315 12.10 25.87 -11.02
N ALA A 316 12.05 24.91 -11.94
CA ALA A 316 11.88 25.19 -13.37
C ALA A 316 10.49 25.73 -13.71
N ALA A 317 9.44 25.21 -13.06
CA ALA A 317 8.04 25.58 -13.33
C ALA A 317 7.43 26.53 -12.27
N ASN A 318 8.24 27.00 -11.32
CA ASN A 318 7.85 27.83 -10.17
C ASN A 318 6.65 27.27 -9.39
N LEU A 319 6.72 25.98 -9.02
CA LEU A 319 5.62 25.29 -8.34
C LEU A 319 5.75 25.44 -6.82
N PRO A 320 4.69 25.83 -6.09
CA PRO A 320 4.62 25.59 -4.66
C PRO A 320 4.68 24.09 -4.36
N VAL A 321 5.33 23.74 -3.26
CA VAL A 321 5.55 22.36 -2.85
C VAL A 321 4.94 22.13 -1.47
N ILE A 322 4.06 21.14 -1.35
CA ILE A 322 3.70 20.57 -0.05
C ILE A 322 4.48 19.27 0.16
N VAL A 323 4.97 19.04 1.38
CA VAL A 323 5.72 17.83 1.72
C VAL A 323 4.92 16.96 2.66
N VAL A 324 4.65 15.73 2.22
CA VAL A 324 3.91 14.72 2.97
C VAL A 324 4.85 13.91 3.86
N GLY A 325 4.53 13.79 5.14
CA GLY A 325 5.22 12.92 6.09
C GLY A 325 4.31 11.79 6.56
N ASP A 326 4.80 10.54 6.49
CA ASP A 326 4.11 9.38 7.05
C ASP A 326 4.42 9.22 8.54
N ILE A 327 3.40 9.35 9.38
CA ILE A 327 3.57 9.22 10.84
C ILE A 327 3.59 7.78 11.32
N ASP A 328 3.06 6.83 10.56
CA ASP A 328 3.01 5.41 10.93
C ASP A 328 4.43 4.82 11.02
N LYS A 329 5.38 5.42 10.28
CA LYS A 329 6.82 5.09 10.34
C LYS A 329 7.55 5.63 11.57
N GLY A 330 6.92 6.53 12.32
CA GLY A 330 7.57 7.27 13.41
C GLY A 330 8.52 8.37 12.91
N GLY A 331 8.92 9.27 13.81
CA GLY A 331 9.92 10.31 13.53
C GLY A 331 9.49 11.38 12.51
N VAL A 332 8.20 11.51 12.20
CA VAL A 332 7.69 12.38 11.13
C VAL A 332 8.18 13.82 11.19
N PHE A 333 8.21 14.45 12.37
CA PHE A 333 8.68 15.83 12.52
C PHE A 333 10.17 15.99 12.19
N ALA A 334 10.99 15.01 12.59
CA ALA A 334 12.41 14.99 12.25
C ALA A 334 12.61 14.81 10.74
N ALA A 335 11.80 13.94 10.11
CA ALA A 335 11.84 13.74 8.67
C ALA A 335 11.46 15.01 7.90
N LEU A 336 10.38 15.70 8.31
CA LEU A 336 9.96 16.97 7.70
C LEU A 336 11.03 18.06 7.86
N PHE A 337 11.49 18.27 9.09
CA PHE A 337 12.52 19.28 9.38
C PHE A 337 13.83 18.97 8.63
N GLY A 338 14.30 17.73 8.69
CA GLY A 338 15.54 17.30 8.02
C GLY A 338 15.43 17.42 6.50
N THR A 339 14.28 17.09 5.92
CA THR A 339 14.01 17.29 4.49
C THR A 339 14.19 18.75 4.12
N LEU A 340 13.61 19.68 4.89
CA LEU A 340 13.74 21.10 4.62
C LEU A 340 15.18 21.61 4.80
N ALA A 341 15.81 21.27 5.92
CA ALA A 341 17.11 21.80 6.31
C ALA A 341 18.24 21.37 5.37
N LEU A 342 18.06 20.25 4.64
CA LEU A 342 19.00 19.78 3.62
C LEU A 342 18.85 20.49 2.26
N LEU A 343 17.75 21.21 2.04
CA LEU A 343 17.52 21.95 0.80
C LEU A 343 18.24 23.31 0.83
N ASP A 344 18.66 23.78 -0.34
CA ASP A 344 19.21 25.13 -0.48
C ASP A 344 18.11 26.20 -0.31
N ARG A 345 18.52 27.47 -0.18
CA ARG A 345 17.58 28.59 0.02
C ARG A 345 16.55 28.72 -1.10
N ALA A 346 16.94 28.42 -2.33
CA ALA A 346 16.12 28.62 -3.52
C ALA A 346 15.03 27.55 -3.63
N ASP A 347 15.34 26.33 -3.21
CA ASP A 347 14.41 25.21 -3.06
C ASP A 347 13.49 25.40 -1.86
N GLN A 348 14.06 25.76 -0.70
CA GLN A 348 13.29 26.02 0.51
C GLN A 348 12.20 27.09 0.30
N ALA A 349 12.47 28.10 -0.53
CA ALA A 349 11.51 29.15 -0.86
C ALA A 349 10.22 28.63 -1.53
N LEU A 350 10.25 27.44 -2.15
CA LEU A 350 9.08 26.82 -2.78
C LEU A 350 8.34 25.84 -1.85
N VAL A 351 8.97 25.40 -0.75
CA VAL A 351 8.32 24.49 0.21
C VAL A 351 7.33 25.26 1.06
N ALA A 352 6.05 25.15 0.71
CA ALA A 352 4.94 25.96 1.21
C ALA A 352 4.21 25.36 2.42
N GLY A 353 4.56 24.15 2.87
CA GLY A 353 3.99 23.55 4.07
C GLY A 353 4.02 22.04 4.13
N TRP A 354 3.38 21.52 5.17
CA TRP A 354 3.43 20.11 5.56
C TRP A 354 2.06 19.46 5.49
N VAL A 355 2.03 18.17 5.18
CA VAL A 355 0.86 17.32 5.41
C VAL A 355 1.30 16.10 6.22
N ILE A 356 0.64 15.82 7.34
CA ILE A 356 0.85 14.58 8.09
C ILE A 356 -0.12 13.53 7.55
N ASN A 357 0.38 12.36 7.18
CA ASN A 357 -0.42 11.28 6.62
C ASN A 357 -0.41 10.04 7.52
N ARG A 358 -1.42 9.18 7.35
CA ARG A 358 -1.62 7.90 8.06
C ARG A 358 -1.71 8.03 9.58
N PHE A 359 -2.30 9.10 10.07
CA PHE A 359 -2.44 9.28 11.51
C PHE A 359 -3.51 8.37 12.13
N ARG A 360 -3.18 7.72 13.25
CA ARG A 360 -4.11 6.86 14.01
C ARG A 360 -4.45 7.52 15.35
N GLY A 361 -5.75 7.63 15.64
CA GLY A 361 -6.24 8.14 16.91
C GLY A 361 -6.70 9.60 16.86
N ASP A 362 -6.60 10.30 17.99
CA ASP A 362 -7.09 11.67 18.15
C ASP A 362 -6.04 12.71 17.74
N ALA A 363 -6.33 13.49 16.70
CA ALA A 363 -5.38 14.45 16.12
C ALA A 363 -4.94 15.53 17.11
N ARG A 364 -5.73 15.77 18.17
CA ARG A 364 -5.38 16.72 19.24
C ARG A 364 -4.11 16.31 20.00
N LEU A 365 -3.72 15.04 19.96
CA LEU A 365 -2.47 14.56 20.54
C LEU A 365 -1.24 15.05 19.77
N LEU A 366 -1.37 15.31 18.47
CA LEU A 366 -0.28 15.82 17.63
C LEU A 366 -0.06 17.31 17.74
N GLU A 367 -1.09 18.03 18.14
CA GLU A 367 -1.18 19.48 18.12
C GLU A 367 0.06 20.21 18.69
N PRO A 368 0.68 19.79 19.82
CA PRO A 368 1.93 20.40 20.29
C PRO A 368 3.09 20.27 19.29
N GLY A 369 3.22 19.12 18.63
CA GLY A 369 4.26 18.87 17.63
C GLY A 369 4.02 19.63 16.32
N LEU A 370 2.76 19.76 15.90
CA LEU A 370 2.37 20.55 14.73
C LEU A 370 2.81 22.01 14.91
N ARG A 371 2.45 22.64 16.03
CA ARG A 371 2.86 24.02 16.31
C ARG A 371 4.37 24.18 16.40
N GLN A 372 5.08 23.19 16.92
CA GLN A 372 6.52 23.24 17.03
C GLN A 372 7.20 23.19 15.65
N ILE A 373 6.76 22.32 14.75
CA ILE A 373 7.34 22.27 13.39
C ILE A 373 7.02 23.55 12.62
N GLU A 374 5.84 24.13 12.79
CA GLU A 374 5.49 25.44 12.21
C GLU A 374 6.40 26.54 12.74
N ALA A 375 6.63 26.61 14.05
CA ALA A 375 7.51 27.61 14.66
C ALA A 375 8.97 27.47 14.21
N LEU A 376 9.47 26.23 14.09
CA LEU A 376 10.84 25.95 13.65
C LEU A 376 11.06 26.27 12.17
N THR A 377 10.04 26.11 11.34
CA THR A 377 10.18 26.17 9.88
C THR A 377 9.52 27.40 9.25
N GLY A 378 8.68 28.13 9.98
CA GLY A 378 7.83 29.19 9.42
C GLY A 378 6.84 28.71 8.36
N ARG A 379 6.59 27.41 8.28
CA ARG A 379 5.73 26.78 7.25
C ARG A 379 4.54 26.09 7.92
N PRO A 380 3.31 26.35 7.46
CA PRO A 380 2.11 25.80 8.07
C PRO A 380 1.98 24.29 7.86
N VAL A 381 1.24 23.64 8.76
CA VAL A 381 0.71 22.29 8.54
C VAL A 381 -0.66 22.42 7.89
N HIS A 382 -0.78 22.01 6.63
CA HIS A 382 -2.01 22.08 5.86
C HIS A 382 -3.03 21.01 6.23
N GLY A 383 -2.66 20.02 7.05
CA GLY A 383 -3.61 19.04 7.56
C GLY A 383 -3.00 17.75 8.10
N VAL A 384 -3.85 16.95 8.75
CA VAL A 384 -3.51 15.63 9.29
C VAL A 384 -4.51 14.62 8.74
N VAL A 385 -4.07 13.81 7.78
CA VAL A 385 -4.90 12.80 7.12
C VAL A 385 -4.91 11.53 7.97
N PRO A 386 -6.09 11.00 8.34
CA PRO A 386 -6.19 9.80 9.14
C PRO A 386 -5.78 8.55 8.35
N PHE A 387 -5.31 7.54 9.07
CA PHE A 387 -5.15 6.19 8.51
C PHE A 387 -6.52 5.61 8.17
N ARG A 388 -6.67 5.15 6.93
CA ARG A 388 -7.83 4.39 6.48
C ARG A 388 -7.37 3.01 6.01
N SER A 389 -7.83 1.97 6.70
CA SER A 389 -7.71 0.59 6.20
C SER A 389 -8.57 0.41 4.96
N GLY A 390 -8.22 -0.57 4.13
CA GLY A 390 -9.07 -0.98 3.02
C GLY A 390 -9.03 -0.11 1.76
N LEU A 391 -8.17 0.91 1.73
CA LEU A 391 -7.84 1.65 0.50
C LEU A 391 -6.81 0.87 -0.33
N TRP A 392 -7.11 -0.38 -0.70
CA TRP A 392 -6.35 -1.04 -1.76
C TRP A 392 -6.78 -0.42 -3.10
N LEU A 393 -5.97 0.53 -3.55
CA LEU A 393 -6.14 1.24 -4.81
C LEU A 393 -4.91 0.91 -5.68
N ASP A 394 -4.96 1.26 -6.96
CA ASP A 394 -3.86 1.13 -7.94
C ASP A 394 -2.56 1.93 -7.56
N VAL A 395 -2.39 2.29 -6.28
CA VAL A 395 -1.46 3.29 -5.71
C VAL A 395 -0.01 2.81 -5.67
N GLU A 396 0.26 1.52 -5.81
CA GLU A 396 1.62 1.04 -5.56
C GLU A 396 2.52 1.19 -6.81
N ASP A 397 3.11 2.38 -6.89
CA ASP A 397 4.42 2.64 -7.54
C ASP A 397 5.57 1.98 -6.75
N SER A 398 5.30 1.48 -5.53
CA SER A 398 6.30 0.84 -4.67
C SER A 398 6.88 -0.43 -5.32
N LEU A 399 8.18 -0.42 -5.55
CA LEU A 399 8.98 -1.63 -5.80
C LEU A 399 8.95 -2.61 -4.61
N ASP A 400 8.48 -2.14 -3.45
CA ASP A 400 8.31 -2.92 -2.25
C ASP A 400 6.94 -3.61 -2.19
N LEU A 401 6.92 -4.86 -2.66
CA LEU A 401 5.78 -5.78 -2.59
C LEU A 401 5.39 -6.19 -1.16
N ALA A 402 6.12 -5.75 -0.11
CA ALA A 402 5.72 -5.96 1.29
C ALA A 402 4.60 -5.01 1.75
N SER A 403 4.29 -3.97 0.96
CA SER A 403 3.23 -3.00 1.27
C SER A 403 1.82 -3.46 0.88
N TYR A 404 1.69 -4.60 0.19
CA TYR A 404 0.41 -5.14 -0.25
C TYR A 404 -0.37 -5.75 0.93
N PRO A 405 -1.48 -5.16 1.38
CA PRO A 405 -2.19 -5.64 2.57
C PRO A 405 -2.91 -6.97 2.30
N ASP A 406 -2.93 -7.84 3.31
CA ASP A 406 -3.85 -8.99 3.34
C ASP A 406 -5.30 -8.47 3.39
N ALA A 407 -6.20 -9.13 2.66
CA ALA A 407 -7.63 -8.87 2.79
C ALA A 407 -8.14 -9.40 4.14
N GLU A 408 -8.75 -8.54 4.96
CA GLU A 408 -9.38 -9.00 6.21
C GLU A 408 -10.68 -9.77 5.91
N PRO A 409 -10.96 -10.90 6.58
CA PRO A 409 -12.10 -11.75 6.25
C PRO A 409 -13.50 -11.20 6.60
N ASP A 410 -13.63 -10.14 7.40
CA ASP A 410 -14.89 -9.84 8.09
C ASP A 410 -15.32 -8.35 8.12
N ALA A 411 -14.95 -7.54 7.13
CA ALA A 411 -15.54 -6.21 7.01
C ALA A 411 -17.00 -6.33 6.52
N GLU A 412 -17.96 -6.34 7.45
CA GLU A 412 -19.37 -6.16 7.10
C GLU A 412 -19.55 -4.85 6.32
N PRO A 413 -20.39 -4.83 5.27
CA PRO A 413 -20.70 -3.59 4.59
C PRO A 413 -21.42 -2.67 5.57
N ASP A 414 -20.89 -1.45 5.77
CA ASP A 414 -21.58 -0.38 6.50
C ASP A 414 -23.00 -0.24 5.95
N ALA A 415 -23.96 -0.77 6.69
CA ALA A 415 -25.36 -0.61 6.44
C ALA A 415 -25.75 0.79 6.92
N ASP A 416 -26.09 1.64 5.95
CA ASP A 416 -27.04 2.73 6.09
C ASP A 416 -26.81 3.72 7.25
N SER A 417 -26.10 4.82 6.95
CA SER A 417 -26.34 6.10 7.63
C SER A 417 -26.83 7.14 6.62
N GLY A 418 -27.97 6.85 6.01
CA GLY A 418 -28.80 7.86 5.37
C GLY A 418 -29.18 8.96 6.36
N LEU A 419 -28.58 10.14 6.21
CA LEU A 419 -29.15 11.40 6.65
C LEU A 419 -30.40 11.70 5.81
N ALA A 420 -31.56 11.16 6.22
CA ALA A 420 -32.86 11.59 5.74
C ALA A 420 -33.50 12.56 6.75
N GLY A 421 -34.03 13.65 6.21
CA GLY A 421 -34.52 14.80 6.94
C GLY A 421 -35.75 14.56 7.80
N ALA A 422 -35.92 15.49 8.74
CA ALA A 422 -37.05 15.64 9.64
C ALA A 422 -38.39 15.78 8.90
N GLY A 423 -39.46 15.24 9.51
CA GLY A 423 -40.81 15.78 9.30
C GLY A 423 -41.99 14.82 9.47
N ALA A 424 -42.46 14.70 10.72
CA ALA A 424 -43.87 14.57 11.14
C ALA A 424 -44.62 13.22 11.02
N PRO A 425 -45.62 12.97 11.89
CA PRO A 425 -45.85 11.65 12.48
C PRO A 425 -47.21 10.99 12.16
N ALA A 426 -47.22 9.69 12.45
CA ALA A 426 -48.31 8.86 13.00
C ALA A 426 -49.72 8.93 12.38
N GLU A 427 -50.21 7.77 11.95
CA GLU A 427 -51.59 7.37 12.22
C GLU A 427 -51.74 5.85 12.36
N MET A 428 -52.60 5.48 13.31
CA MET A 428 -52.85 4.14 13.83
C MET A 428 -53.92 3.39 13.03
N GLY A 429 -53.87 2.05 13.10
CA GLY A 429 -54.97 1.13 12.80
C GLY A 429 -54.45 -0.30 12.77
N ALA A 430 -54.27 -0.97 13.92
CA ALA A 430 -55.27 -1.68 14.73
C ALA A 430 -55.88 -2.93 14.07
N SER A 431 -55.69 -4.06 14.78
CA SER A 431 -56.50 -5.30 14.83
C SER A 431 -56.52 -6.19 13.58
N ALA A 432 -56.55 -7.52 13.67
CA ALA A 432 -56.42 -8.51 14.73
C ALA A 432 -56.37 -9.87 14.03
N GLU A 433 -55.75 -10.89 14.62
CA GLU A 433 -56.38 -12.19 14.90
C GLU A 433 -55.35 -13.19 15.45
N MET A 434 -55.64 -13.66 16.66
CA MET A 434 -54.99 -14.82 17.26
C MET A 434 -55.79 -16.07 16.89
N GLY A 435 -55.12 -17.08 16.36
CA GLY A 435 -55.62 -18.44 16.27
C GLY A 435 -54.47 -19.40 16.56
N ALA A 436 -54.49 -20.02 17.74
CA ALA A 436 -53.50 -20.98 18.19
C ALA A 436 -53.74 -22.36 17.59
N SER A 437 -52.70 -23.03 17.08
CA SER A 437 -52.53 -24.47 17.29
C SER A 437 -51.06 -24.87 17.16
N ALA A 438 -50.64 -25.74 18.08
CA ALA A 438 -49.30 -26.28 18.17
C ALA A 438 -49.12 -27.43 17.18
N GLY A 439 -48.07 -27.38 16.38
CA GLY A 439 -47.61 -28.46 15.50
C GLY A 439 -46.17 -28.18 15.07
N GLU A 440 -45.26 -29.05 15.52
CA GLU A 440 -43.90 -29.29 15.01
C GLU A 440 -43.13 -28.12 14.37
N LYS A 441 -42.21 -27.53 15.16
CA LYS A 441 -41.15 -26.67 14.63
C LYS A 441 -40.14 -27.50 13.84
N ALA A 442 -40.42 -27.72 12.56
CA ALA A 442 -39.38 -27.93 11.56
C ALA A 442 -38.57 -26.63 11.48
N SER A 443 -37.33 -26.65 11.95
CA SER A 443 -36.42 -25.51 11.86
C SER A 443 -35.97 -25.33 10.40
N THR A 444 -36.72 -24.57 9.61
CA THR A 444 -36.21 -23.95 8.39
C THR A 444 -35.25 -22.82 8.78
N ARG A 445 -34.01 -23.20 9.14
CA ARG A 445 -32.85 -22.32 9.02
C ARG A 445 -32.33 -22.43 7.57
N GLU A 446 -33.09 -21.91 6.62
CA GLU A 446 -32.57 -21.59 5.29
C GLU A 446 -31.99 -20.17 5.32
N GLY A 447 -30.83 -20.07 5.94
CA GLY A 447 -29.88 -18.98 5.74
C GLY A 447 -28.56 -19.62 5.37
N GLY A 448 -28.47 -20.16 4.16
CA GLY A 448 -27.26 -20.80 3.66
C GLY A 448 -26.10 -19.81 3.77
N ARG A 449 -25.15 -20.09 4.67
CA ARG A 449 -23.94 -19.30 4.84
C ARG A 449 -23.15 -19.39 3.53
N ARG A 450 -23.14 -18.31 2.74
CA ARG A 450 -22.35 -18.23 1.51
C ARG A 450 -20.90 -18.51 1.85
N GLU A 451 -20.31 -19.52 1.24
CA GLU A 451 -18.90 -19.83 1.42
C GLU A 451 -18.03 -18.79 0.71
N SER A 452 -16.85 -18.50 1.25
CA SER A 452 -15.87 -17.65 0.57
C SER A 452 -14.99 -18.46 -0.39
N LEU A 453 -14.52 -17.81 -1.46
CA LEU A 453 -13.48 -18.35 -2.34
C LEU A 453 -12.11 -17.84 -1.95
N ARG A 454 -11.15 -18.74 -1.81
CA ARG A 454 -9.76 -18.43 -1.48
C ARG A 454 -8.94 -18.40 -2.76
N VAL A 455 -8.33 -17.26 -3.06
CA VAL A 455 -7.46 -17.08 -4.23
C VAL A 455 -6.03 -16.89 -3.73
N ALA A 456 -5.13 -17.79 -4.13
CA ALA A 456 -3.70 -17.64 -3.89
C ALA A 456 -3.02 -17.10 -5.14
N VAL A 457 -2.39 -15.94 -5.04
CA VAL A 457 -1.61 -15.35 -6.12
C VAL A 457 -0.14 -15.56 -5.80
N VAL A 458 0.60 -16.18 -6.71
CA VAL A 458 2.04 -16.37 -6.52
C VAL A 458 2.73 -15.00 -6.57
N ARG A 459 3.37 -14.60 -5.46
CA ARG A 459 4.11 -13.35 -5.35
C ARG A 459 5.48 -13.48 -6.02
N LEU A 460 5.47 -13.35 -7.34
CA LEU A 460 6.69 -13.36 -8.14
C LEU A 460 7.62 -12.19 -7.71
N PRO A 461 8.95 -12.37 -7.73
CA PRO A 461 9.90 -11.32 -7.36
C PRO A 461 9.70 -10.01 -8.14
N ARG A 462 9.28 -10.10 -9.40
CA ARG A 462 9.07 -8.95 -10.29
C ARG A 462 7.62 -8.86 -10.75
N LEU A 463 6.71 -9.12 -9.82
CA LEU A 463 5.27 -8.99 -10.00
C LEU A 463 4.93 -7.65 -10.69
N SER A 464 4.13 -7.71 -11.74
CA SER A 464 3.74 -6.53 -12.52
C SER A 464 2.29 -6.62 -12.98
N ASN A 465 1.69 -5.44 -13.21
CA ASN A 465 0.36 -5.25 -13.78
C ASN A 465 -0.72 -6.08 -13.05
N VAL A 466 -0.84 -5.87 -11.74
CA VAL A 466 -1.77 -6.62 -10.87
C VAL A 466 -3.25 -6.20 -10.99
N THR A 467 -3.64 -5.61 -12.12
CA THR A 467 -4.98 -5.06 -12.37
C THR A 467 -6.10 -6.06 -12.06
N ASP A 468 -5.97 -7.29 -12.54
CA ASP A 468 -6.98 -8.34 -12.35
C ASP A 468 -7.15 -8.75 -10.88
N LEU A 469 -6.11 -8.58 -10.06
CA LEU A 469 -6.14 -8.92 -8.64
C LEU A 469 -6.98 -7.90 -7.87
N ASP A 470 -7.01 -6.64 -8.30
CA ASP A 470 -7.84 -5.61 -7.68
C ASP A 470 -9.33 -5.88 -7.90
N ALA A 471 -9.69 -6.36 -9.10
CA ALA A 471 -11.05 -6.81 -9.39
C ALA A 471 -11.46 -8.03 -8.56
N LEU A 472 -10.55 -8.99 -8.35
CA LEU A 472 -10.79 -10.13 -7.46
C LEU A 472 -10.96 -9.70 -6.00
N ARG A 473 -10.12 -8.79 -5.49
CA ARG A 473 -10.24 -8.26 -4.11
C ARG A 473 -11.49 -7.43 -3.89
N ALA A 474 -12.02 -6.81 -4.94
CA ALA A 474 -13.25 -6.04 -4.86
C ALA A 474 -14.51 -6.92 -4.87
N GLU A 475 -14.39 -8.21 -5.20
CA GLU A 475 -15.52 -9.14 -5.23
C GLU A 475 -15.85 -9.64 -3.82
N PRO A 476 -17.05 -9.34 -3.29
CA PRO A 476 -17.46 -9.82 -1.98
C PRO A 476 -17.43 -11.36 -1.88
N GLY A 477 -16.88 -11.87 -0.78
CA GLY A 477 -16.72 -13.30 -0.56
C GLY A 477 -15.50 -13.91 -1.25
N VAL A 478 -14.66 -13.12 -1.93
CA VAL A 478 -13.36 -13.58 -2.46
C VAL A 478 -12.24 -13.06 -1.56
N VAL A 479 -11.40 -13.97 -1.08
CA VAL A 479 -10.22 -13.67 -0.25
C VAL A 479 -8.98 -13.89 -1.10
N VAL A 480 -8.26 -12.82 -1.43
CA VAL A 480 -7.02 -12.88 -2.22
C VAL A 480 -5.81 -12.78 -1.31
N ARG A 481 -4.87 -13.72 -1.42
CA ARG A 481 -3.60 -13.73 -0.67
C ARG A 481 -2.42 -13.81 -1.62
N LEU A 482 -1.36 -13.07 -1.31
CA LEU A 482 -0.07 -13.21 -1.98
C LEU A 482 0.73 -14.30 -1.27
N VAL A 483 1.21 -15.30 -2.01
CA VAL A 483 1.88 -16.48 -1.44
C VAL A 483 3.29 -16.65 -2.00
N THR A 484 4.19 -17.23 -1.19
CA THR A 484 5.60 -17.47 -1.58
C THR A 484 6.09 -18.89 -1.28
N GLY A 485 5.27 -19.69 -0.59
CA GLY A 485 5.53 -21.10 -0.27
C GLY A 485 4.56 -22.05 -1.00
N PRO A 486 5.01 -23.28 -1.31
CA PRO A 486 4.20 -24.27 -2.01
C PRO A 486 2.97 -24.75 -1.21
N ASP A 487 3.10 -24.90 0.11
CA ASP A 487 2.01 -25.38 0.98
C ASP A 487 0.80 -24.44 0.96
N GLU A 488 1.04 -23.13 0.78
CA GLU A 488 0.00 -22.11 0.71
C GLU A 488 -0.89 -22.25 -0.54
N LEU A 489 -0.41 -22.94 -1.59
CA LEU A 489 -1.19 -23.20 -2.81
C LEU A 489 -2.19 -24.35 -2.63
N ALA A 490 -1.96 -25.25 -1.67
CA ALA A 490 -2.75 -26.45 -1.48
C ALA A 490 -4.18 -26.12 -1.02
N ASP A 491 -4.36 -25.08 -0.21
CA ASP A 491 -5.68 -24.72 0.32
C ASP A 491 -6.46 -23.77 -0.57
N ALA A 492 -5.87 -23.20 -1.62
CA ALA A 492 -6.57 -22.25 -2.47
C ALA A 492 -7.69 -22.91 -3.29
N ASP A 493 -8.75 -22.16 -3.61
CA ASP A 493 -9.79 -22.57 -4.56
C ASP A 493 -9.38 -22.15 -6.00
N LEU A 494 -8.60 -21.08 -6.13
CA LEU A 494 -7.92 -20.67 -7.37
C LEU A 494 -6.46 -20.30 -7.09
N VAL A 495 -5.54 -20.74 -7.96
CA VAL A 495 -4.16 -20.23 -8.00
C VAL A 495 -3.99 -19.31 -9.20
N VAL A 496 -3.41 -18.13 -8.99
CA VAL A 496 -3.08 -17.17 -10.06
C VAL A 496 -1.56 -17.05 -10.19
N LEU A 497 -1.07 -17.28 -11.41
CA LEU A 497 0.26 -16.86 -11.85
C LEU A 497 0.12 -15.50 -12.55
N PRO A 498 0.53 -14.40 -11.89
CA PRO A 498 0.32 -13.05 -12.41
C PRO A 498 1.38 -12.67 -13.46
N GLY A 499 1.27 -11.45 -14.00
CA GLY A 499 2.29 -10.88 -14.88
C GLY A 499 3.63 -10.62 -14.19
N THR A 500 4.71 -10.67 -14.95
CA THR A 500 6.08 -10.35 -14.50
C THR A 500 6.84 -9.61 -15.60
N ARG A 501 7.82 -8.78 -15.21
CA ARG A 501 8.81 -8.18 -16.14
C ARG A 501 9.96 -9.17 -16.45
N SER A 502 10.13 -10.27 -15.74
CA SER A 502 11.22 -11.22 -16.04
C SER A 502 10.69 -12.64 -16.07
N THR A 503 10.11 -13.03 -17.21
CA THR A 503 9.36 -14.28 -17.32
C THR A 503 10.25 -15.49 -17.09
N VAL A 504 11.41 -15.54 -17.73
CA VAL A 504 12.32 -16.68 -17.60
C VAL A 504 12.96 -16.75 -16.21
N GLU A 505 13.37 -15.61 -15.62
CA GLU A 505 14.00 -15.62 -14.30
C GLU A 505 13.01 -15.95 -13.18
N ASP A 506 11.78 -15.43 -13.27
CA ASP A 506 10.73 -15.72 -12.29
C ASP A 506 10.22 -17.16 -12.45
N LEU A 507 10.20 -17.74 -13.65
CA LEU A 507 9.96 -19.16 -13.85
C LEU A 507 11.04 -20.02 -13.17
N ARG A 508 12.31 -19.64 -13.29
CA ARG A 508 13.42 -20.33 -12.59
C ARG A 508 13.27 -20.18 -11.07
N TRP A 509 12.86 -19.01 -10.58
CA TRP A 509 12.58 -18.80 -9.16
C TRP A 509 11.44 -19.69 -8.67
N LEU A 510 10.34 -19.76 -9.42
CA LEU A 510 9.16 -20.57 -9.14
C LEU A 510 9.52 -22.06 -9.04
N ARG A 511 10.41 -22.55 -9.94
CA ARG A 511 11.00 -23.90 -9.85
C ARG A 511 11.86 -24.10 -8.60
N ARG A 512 12.80 -23.19 -8.32
CA ARG A 512 13.70 -23.30 -7.15
C ARG A 512 12.96 -23.31 -5.81
N ARG A 513 11.77 -22.71 -5.76
CA ARG A 513 10.93 -22.65 -4.55
C ARG A 513 9.96 -23.84 -4.42
N GLY A 514 9.95 -24.78 -5.37
CA GLY A 514 9.01 -25.90 -5.39
C GLY A 514 7.57 -25.49 -5.75
N LEU A 515 7.33 -24.22 -6.11
CA LEU A 515 6.02 -23.71 -6.50
C LEU A 515 5.58 -24.30 -7.86
N ALA A 516 6.52 -24.61 -8.76
CA ALA A 516 6.22 -25.25 -10.05
C ALA A 516 5.54 -26.61 -9.86
N ASP A 517 6.13 -27.41 -8.98
CA ASP A 517 5.65 -28.77 -8.69
C ASP A 517 4.31 -28.71 -7.97
N ALA A 518 4.12 -27.76 -7.05
CA ALA A 518 2.84 -27.53 -6.38
C ALA A 518 1.73 -27.11 -7.36
N VAL A 519 2.03 -26.24 -8.34
CA VAL A 519 1.10 -25.89 -9.41
C VAL A 519 0.78 -27.12 -10.27
N ALA A 520 1.78 -27.90 -10.68
CA ALA A 520 1.57 -29.10 -11.48
C ALA A 520 0.72 -30.16 -10.75
N ALA A 521 1.00 -30.42 -9.47
CA ALA A 521 0.23 -31.34 -8.63
C ALA A 521 -1.23 -30.88 -8.48
N ARG A 522 -1.45 -29.57 -8.34
CA ARG A 522 -2.79 -28.97 -8.30
C ARG A 522 -3.56 -29.19 -9.60
N VAL A 523 -2.91 -28.98 -10.75
CA VAL A 523 -3.53 -29.22 -12.06
C VAL A 523 -3.85 -30.70 -12.26
N ALA A 524 -2.96 -31.61 -11.84
CA ALA A 524 -3.21 -33.05 -11.89
C ALA A 524 -4.43 -33.48 -11.04
N ALA A 525 -4.71 -32.75 -9.96
CA ALA A 525 -5.92 -32.92 -9.15
C ALA A 525 -7.17 -32.21 -9.73
N GLY A 526 -7.10 -31.65 -10.95
CA GLY A 526 -8.21 -30.97 -11.61
C GLY A 526 -8.58 -29.61 -11.00
N ARG A 527 -7.68 -29.00 -10.24
CA ARG A 527 -7.99 -27.76 -9.49
C ARG A 527 -7.61 -26.50 -10.28
N PRO A 528 -8.40 -25.41 -10.16
CA PRO A 528 -8.22 -24.22 -10.99
C PRO A 528 -6.86 -23.52 -10.87
N VAL A 529 -6.31 -23.13 -12.02
CA VAL A 529 -5.12 -22.29 -12.19
C VAL A 529 -5.36 -21.26 -13.30
N LEU A 530 -5.03 -20.00 -13.04
CA LEU A 530 -5.08 -18.90 -14.00
C LEU A 530 -3.69 -18.30 -14.24
N GLY A 531 -3.25 -18.21 -15.50
CA GLY A 531 -2.07 -17.43 -15.89
C GLY A 531 -2.44 -16.11 -16.54
N ILE A 532 -1.79 -15.02 -16.15
CA ILE A 532 -1.99 -13.69 -16.74
C ILE A 532 -0.66 -13.17 -17.29
N CYS A 533 -0.63 -12.79 -18.56
CA CYS A 533 0.55 -12.26 -19.26
C CYS A 533 1.80 -13.14 -19.03
N GLY A 534 2.82 -12.69 -18.29
CA GLY A 534 4.00 -13.49 -17.97
C GLY A 534 3.66 -14.85 -17.32
N GLY A 535 2.67 -14.90 -16.43
CA GLY A 535 2.20 -16.17 -15.86
C GLY A 535 1.54 -17.10 -16.89
N TYR A 536 0.84 -16.54 -17.89
CA TYR A 536 0.32 -17.31 -19.02
C TYR A 536 1.44 -17.90 -19.87
N GLN A 537 2.50 -17.12 -20.13
CA GLN A 537 3.68 -17.57 -20.85
C GLN A 537 4.40 -18.70 -20.09
N MET A 538 4.51 -18.61 -18.76
CA MET A 538 5.07 -19.67 -17.92
C MET A 538 4.27 -20.97 -17.98
N LEU A 539 2.93 -20.90 -18.04
CA LEU A 539 2.08 -22.09 -18.17
C LEU A 539 2.25 -22.81 -19.51
N GLY A 540 2.80 -22.14 -20.54
CA GLY A 540 3.04 -22.71 -21.86
C GLY A 540 4.04 -23.87 -21.88
N ARG A 541 4.22 -24.48 -23.06
CA ARG A 541 5.19 -25.55 -23.31
C ARG A 541 6.61 -25.03 -23.39
N ARG A 542 6.81 -23.93 -24.11
CA ARG A 542 8.14 -23.39 -24.43
C ARG A 542 8.13 -21.88 -24.46
N ILE A 543 9.27 -21.30 -24.09
CA ILE A 543 9.57 -19.89 -24.16
C ILE A 543 10.90 -19.77 -24.91
N HIS A 544 10.91 -19.08 -26.04
CA HIS A 544 12.12 -18.65 -26.73
C HIS A 544 12.40 -17.22 -26.34
N ASP A 545 13.52 -16.99 -25.65
CA ASP A 545 13.87 -15.69 -25.11
C ASP A 545 15.33 -15.31 -25.37
N ASP A 546 15.57 -14.78 -26.56
CA ASP A 546 16.85 -14.19 -26.97
C ASP A 546 16.95 -12.68 -26.64
N VAL A 547 15.90 -12.09 -26.04
CA VAL A 547 15.74 -10.63 -25.93
C VAL A 547 15.75 -10.16 -24.47
N GLU A 548 14.86 -10.68 -23.64
CA GLU A 548 14.70 -10.25 -22.25
C GLU A 548 15.76 -10.90 -21.34
N SER A 549 15.89 -12.24 -21.40
CA SER A 549 16.90 -12.97 -20.61
C SER A 549 18.09 -13.48 -21.41
N GLY A 550 18.00 -13.53 -22.74
CA GLY A 550 19.06 -14.09 -23.61
C GLY A 550 19.31 -15.59 -23.37
N ALA A 551 18.34 -16.30 -22.81
CA ALA A 551 18.45 -17.70 -22.43
C ALA A 551 18.22 -18.68 -23.60
N GLY A 552 17.76 -18.20 -24.77
CA GLY A 552 17.36 -19.04 -25.88
C GLY A 552 16.08 -19.81 -25.57
N GLU A 553 16.03 -21.10 -25.90
CA GLU A 553 14.86 -21.94 -25.62
C GLU A 553 14.83 -22.40 -24.15
N VAL A 554 13.72 -22.15 -23.48
CA VAL A 554 13.44 -22.55 -22.11
C VAL A 554 12.11 -23.31 -22.08
N ALA A 555 12.10 -24.48 -21.44
CA ALA A 555 10.84 -25.20 -21.19
C ALA A 555 9.96 -24.39 -20.24
N GLY A 556 8.67 -24.23 -20.58
CA GLY A 556 7.65 -23.72 -19.67
C GLY A 556 7.19 -24.80 -18.68
N LEU A 557 6.04 -24.62 -18.04
CA LEU A 557 5.44 -25.62 -17.16
C LEU A 557 4.71 -26.73 -17.93
N GLY A 558 4.45 -26.53 -19.23
CA GLY A 558 3.83 -27.54 -20.09
C GLY A 558 2.34 -27.77 -19.84
N LEU A 559 1.66 -26.84 -19.17
CA LEU A 559 0.26 -26.97 -18.74
C LEU A 559 -0.73 -26.44 -19.79
N LEU A 560 -0.28 -25.55 -20.68
CA LEU A 560 -1.06 -25.02 -21.81
C LEU A 560 -0.29 -25.22 -23.12
N PRO A 561 -0.97 -25.42 -24.26
CA PRO A 561 -0.35 -25.69 -25.56
C PRO A 561 0.20 -24.42 -26.23
N VAL A 562 0.89 -23.58 -25.45
CA VAL A 562 1.35 -22.25 -25.86
C VAL A 562 2.86 -22.25 -25.98
N THR A 563 3.37 -21.71 -27.08
CA THR A 563 4.78 -21.36 -27.24
C THR A 563 4.89 -19.85 -27.31
N THR A 564 5.77 -19.27 -26.50
CA THR A 564 6.05 -17.84 -26.51
C THR A 564 7.39 -17.60 -27.18
N THR A 565 7.47 -16.66 -28.13
CA THR A 565 8.73 -16.19 -28.71
C THR A 565 8.90 -14.71 -28.40
N PHE A 566 9.90 -14.35 -27.60
CA PHE A 566 10.19 -12.95 -27.26
C PHE A 566 10.75 -12.20 -28.47
N GLU A 567 10.27 -10.97 -28.64
CA GLU A 567 10.70 -10.06 -29.70
C GLU A 567 11.11 -8.73 -29.09
N ALA A 568 11.94 -7.96 -29.78
CA ALA A 568 12.38 -6.64 -29.34
C ALA A 568 11.22 -5.65 -29.13
N SER A 569 10.15 -5.78 -29.94
CA SER A 569 8.96 -4.93 -29.82
C SER A 569 7.91 -5.56 -28.90
N LYS A 570 7.45 -4.76 -27.94
CA LYS A 570 6.31 -5.11 -27.10
C LYS A 570 4.98 -4.79 -27.79
N LEU A 571 3.97 -5.60 -27.53
CA LEU A 571 2.59 -5.27 -27.91
C LEU A 571 1.98 -4.38 -26.85
N LEU A 572 1.50 -3.23 -27.30
CA LEU A 572 0.74 -2.28 -26.52
C LEU A 572 -0.62 -2.07 -27.16
N GLY A 573 -1.65 -2.00 -26.34
CA GLY A 573 -2.92 -1.40 -26.74
C GLY A 573 -4.05 -1.82 -25.84
N ARG A 574 -5.07 -0.95 -25.79
CA ARG A 574 -6.39 -1.37 -25.31
C ARG A 574 -6.95 -2.41 -26.28
N ARG A 575 -7.72 -3.33 -25.74
CA ARG A 575 -8.32 -4.43 -26.49
C ARG A 575 -9.79 -4.55 -26.13
N ALA A 576 -10.58 -4.92 -27.13
CA ALA A 576 -11.98 -5.25 -26.99
C ALA A 576 -12.27 -6.50 -27.80
N ALA A 577 -13.07 -7.39 -27.25
CA ALA A 577 -13.50 -8.63 -27.89
C ALA A 577 -14.90 -9.01 -27.40
N THR A 578 -15.38 -10.14 -27.91
CA THR A 578 -16.59 -10.79 -27.41
C THR A 578 -16.21 -12.20 -27.04
N ASP A 579 -16.68 -12.70 -25.89
CA ASP A 579 -16.45 -14.10 -25.53
C ASP A 579 -17.40 -15.07 -26.25
N ALA A 580 -17.24 -16.37 -25.97
CA ALA A 580 -18.03 -17.43 -26.59
C ALA A 580 -19.53 -17.31 -26.32
N GLU A 581 -19.91 -16.68 -25.20
CA GLU A 581 -21.30 -16.45 -24.81
C GLU A 581 -21.86 -15.11 -25.35
N GLY A 582 -21.10 -14.38 -26.17
CA GLY A 582 -21.54 -13.12 -26.76
C GLY A 582 -21.36 -11.90 -25.85
N ARG A 583 -20.67 -12.02 -24.71
CA ARG A 583 -20.50 -10.91 -23.76
C ARG A 583 -19.33 -10.01 -24.18
N PRO A 584 -19.46 -8.68 -24.07
CA PRO A 584 -18.37 -7.76 -24.38
C PRO A 584 -17.25 -7.89 -23.35
N LEU A 585 -16.03 -8.00 -23.84
CA LEU A 585 -14.81 -8.01 -23.05
C LEU A 585 -13.96 -6.81 -23.39
N THR A 586 -13.39 -6.19 -22.36
CA THR A 586 -12.38 -5.13 -22.48
C THR A 586 -11.15 -5.49 -21.68
N GLY A 587 -10.01 -4.98 -22.10
CA GLY A 587 -8.75 -5.18 -21.40
C GLY A 587 -7.64 -4.42 -22.09
N TYR A 588 -6.41 -4.71 -21.72
CA TYR A 588 -5.24 -4.14 -22.39
C TYR A 588 -4.10 -5.15 -22.45
N GLU A 589 -3.24 -4.99 -23.46
CA GLU A 589 -2.06 -5.82 -23.66
C GLU A 589 -0.81 -4.95 -23.42
N ILE A 590 0.08 -5.44 -22.55
CA ILE A 590 1.45 -4.95 -22.36
C ILE A 590 2.32 -6.19 -22.25
N ARG A 591 2.71 -6.73 -23.42
CA ARG A 591 3.35 -8.05 -23.47
C ARG A 591 4.57 -8.06 -24.38
N HIS A 592 5.63 -8.70 -23.89
CA HIS A 592 6.78 -9.09 -24.69
C HIS A 592 6.52 -10.43 -25.39
N GLY A 593 6.90 -10.47 -26.66
CA GLY A 593 6.84 -11.67 -27.49
C GLY A 593 5.55 -11.88 -28.28
N ARG A 594 5.47 -13.03 -28.95
CA ARG A 594 4.34 -13.53 -29.73
C ARG A 594 3.97 -14.92 -29.24
N LEU A 595 2.68 -15.22 -29.28
CA LEU A 595 2.14 -16.50 -28.86
C LEU A 595 1.80 -17.33 -30.09
N ALA A 596 2.18 -18.59 -30.06
CA ALA A 596 1.69 -19.61 -30.97
C ALA A 596 0.99 -20.69 -30.14
N ILE A 597 -0.30 -20.90 -30.42
CA ILE A 597 -1.11 -21.93 -29.78
C ILE A 597 -1.10 -23.15 -30.70
N ALA A 598 -0.57 -24.27 -30.21
CA ALA A 598 -0.57 -25.52 -30.94
C ALA A 598 -1.92 -26.23 -30.81
N ASP A 599 -2.28 -27.02 -31.82
CA ASP A 599 -3.45 -27.88 -31.75
C ASP A 599 -3.37 -28.81 -30.54
N HIS A 600 -4.47 -28.87 -29.79
CA HIS A 600 -4.59 -29.71 -28.62
C HIS A 600 -6.06 -30.11 -28.44
N PRO A 601 -6.36 -31.42 -28.29
CA PRO A 601 -7.73 -31.92 -28.36
C PRO A 601 -8.65 -31.42 -27.24
N ALA A 602 -8.07 -31.02 -26.10
CA ALA A 602 -8.80 -30.47 -24.96
C ALA A 602 -8.59 -28.95 -24.79
N ALA A 603 -8.02 -28.27 -25.79
CA ALA A 603 -7.89 -26.82 -25.74
C ALA A 603 -9.15 -26.12 -26.23
N GLU A 604 -9.62 -25.19 -25.42
CA GLU A 604 -10.78 -24.35 -25.68
C GLU A 604 -10.36 -22.87 -25.64
N PRO A 605 -10.99 -21.99 -26.45
CA PRO A 605 -10.79 -20.56 -26.33
C PRO A 605 -11.11 -20.08 -24.91
N PHE A 606 -10.26 -19.22 -24.35
CA PHE A 606 -10.48 -18.57 -23.07
C PHE A 606 -10.26 -17.08 -23.22
N ALA A 607 -11.34 -16.32 -23.33
CA ALA A 607 -11.36 -14.85 -23.36
C ALA A 607 -10.24 -14.19 -24.18
N ALA A 608 -10.64 -13.59 -25.31
CA ALA A 608 -9.71 -12.95 -26.24
C ALA A 608 -8.63 -13.89 -26.79
N ASP A 609 -7.37 -13.71 -26.42
CA ASP A 609 -6.23 -14.48 -26.94
C ASP A 609 -5.87 -15.70 -26.08
N GLY A 610 -6.61 -15.90 -24.99
CA GLY A 610 -6.30 -16.95 -24.04
C GLY A 610 -6.80 -18.33 -24.45
N VAL A 611 -6.28 -19.34 -23.75
CA VAL A 611 -6.64 -20.74 -23.93
C VAL A 611 -6.90 -21.41 -22.58
N ARG A 612 -7.85 -22.34 -22.56
CA ARG A 612 -8.16 -23.20 -21.43
C ARG A 612 -7.93 -24.66 -21.79
N VAL A 613 -7.33 -25.43 -20.88
CA VAL A 613 -7.25 -26.89 -20.93
C VAL A 613 -7.68 -27.42 -19.57
N GLY A 614 -8.86 -28.03 -19.50
CA GLY A 614 -9.46 -28.47 -18.23
C GLY A 614 -9.59 -27.31 -17.25
N ALA A 615 -8.98 -27.45 -16.06
CA ALA A 615 -9.02 -26.43 -15.00
C ALA A 615 -7.93 -25.35 -15.13
N VAL A 616 -7.07 -25.42 -16.15
CA VAL A 616 -6.01 -24.43 -16.40
C VAL A 616 -6.47 -23.46 -17.47
N ALA A 617 -6.40 -22.17 -17.18
CA ALA A 617 -6.68 -21.12 -18.14
C ALA A 617 -5.55 -20.08 -18.14
N GLY A 618 -5.36 -19.38 -19.25
CA GLY A 618 -4.49 -18.21 -19.25
C GLY A 618 -4.73 -17.29 -20.44
N THR A 619 -4.39 -16.02 -20.27
CA THR A 619 -4.58 -14.94 -21.25
C THR A 619 -3.41 -13.96 -21.18
N SER A 620 -3.12 -13.24 -22.27
CA SER A 620 -2.18 -12.12 -22.21
C SER A 620 -2.81 -10.81 -21.74
N TRP A 621 -4.14 -10.73 -21.73
CA TRP A 621 -4.84 -9.50 -21.41
C TRP A 621 -4.79 -9.23 -19.91
N HIS A 622 -4.49 -7.99 -19.57
CA HIS A 622 -4.69 -7.43 -18.24
C HIS A 622 -6.04 -6.73 -18.17
N GLY A 623 -6.63 -6.72 -16.97
CA GLY A 623 -7.93 -6.11 -16.71
C GLY A 623 -9.12 -6.94 -17.19
N LEU A 624 -8.90 -8.19 -17.62
CA LEU A 624 -9.96 -9.08 -18.04
C LEU A 624 -10.97 -9.33 -16.90
N LEU A 625 -10.50 -9.46 -15.66
CA LEU A 625 -11.37 -9.65 -14.49
C LEU A 625 -12.06 -8.35 -14.04
N GLU A 626 -11.76 -7.19 -14.62
CA GLU A 626 -12.55 -5.97 -14.40
C GLU A 626 -13.94 -6.06 -15.04
N ASN A 627 -14.09 -6.89 -16.09
CA ASN A 627 -15.38 -7.13 -16.73
C ASN A 627 -16.28 -7.96 -15.79
N ASP A 628 -17.31 -7.31 -15.23
CA ASP A 628 -18.11 -7.87 -14.15
C ASP A 628 -18.78 -9.21 -14.52
N GLU A 629 -19.38 -9.31 -15.71
CA GLU A 629 -20.08 -10.54 -16.13
C GLU A 629 -19.12 -11.70 -16.34
N PHE A 630 -17.99 -11.44 -16.98
CA PHE A 630 -16.92 -12.43 -17.18
C PHE A 630 -16.33 -12.89 -15.85
N ARG A 631 -15.97 -11.95 -14.96
CA ARG A 631 -15.44 -12.26 -13.62
C ARG A 631 -16.39 -13.16 -12.84
N ARG A 632 -17.69 -12.86 -12.83
CA ARG A 632 -18.69 -13.66 -12.11
C ARG A 632 -18.81 -15.05 -12.70
N ALA A 633 -18.92 -15.17 -14.02
CA ALA A 633 -19.00 -16.48 -14.68
C ALA A 633 -17.75 -17.33 -14.38
N TYR A 634 -16.56 -16.73 -14.49
CA TYR A 634 -15.31 -17.41 -14.20
C TYR A 634 -15.21 -17.85 -12.73
N LEU A 635 -15.60 -16.99 -11.78
CA LEU A 635 -15.60 -17.35 -10.35
C LEU A 635 -16.65 -18.41 -10.00
N THR A 636 -17.79 -18.44 -10.71
CA THR A 636 -18.76 -19.55 -10.59
C THR A 636 -18.17 -20.87 -11.07
N ASP A 637 -17.42 -20.87 -12.17
CA ASP A 637 -16.71 -22.07 -12.65
C ASP A 637 -15.64 -22.54 -11.65
N VAL A 638 -14.86 -21.59 -11.11
CA VAL A 638 -13.88 -21.87 -10.04
C VAL A 638 -14.55 -22.48 -8.82
N ALA A 639 -15.66 -21.91 -8.35
CA ALA A 639 -16.42 -22.42 -7.21
C ALA A 639 -16.92 -23.84 -7.46
N ARG A 640 -17.47 -24.10 -8.65
CA ARG A 640 -17.95 -25.43 -9.05
C ARG A 640 -16.81 -26.45 -9.03
N ALA A 641 -15.66 -26.10 -9.61
CA ALA A 641 -14.47 -26.96 -9.62
C ALA A 641 -13.89 -27.20 -8.21
N ALA A 642 -14.03 -26.23 -7.30
CA ALA A 642 -13.59 -26.33 -5.91
C ALA A 642 -14.63 -26.97 -4.97
N GLY A 643 -15.84 -27.31 -5.46
CA GLY A 643 -16.94 -27.83 -4.64
C GLY A 643 -17.48 -26.82 -3.62
N ARG A 644 -17.39 -25.52 -3.92
CA ARG A 644 -17.78 -24.42 -3.03
C ARG A 644 -19.16 -23.89 -3.34
N ALA A 645 -19.97 -23.66 -2.31
CA ALA A 645 -21.26 -22.99 -2.42
C ALA A 645 -21.10 -21.45 -2.44
N PHE A 646 -20.31 -20.96 -3.40
CA PHE A 646 -20.06 -19.54 -3.61
C PHE A 646 -20.98 -18.97 -4.69
N VAL A 647 -21.52 -17.78 -4.42
CA VAL A 647 -22.34 -17.03 -5.39
C VAL A 647 -21.73 -15.63 -5.54
N PRO A 648 -21.21 -15.28 -6.73
CA PRO A 648 -20.67 -13.94 -6.98
C PRO A 648 -21.69 -12.85 -6.65
N ALA A 649 -21.22 -11.71 -6.14
CA ALA A 649 -22.07 -10.59 -5.83
C ALA A 649 -22.51 -9.86 -7.11
N ARG A 650 -23.44 -8.91 -6.95
CA ARG A 650 -23.84 -8.00 -8.03
C ARG A 650 -22.98 -6.74 -8.13
N THR A 651 -21.95 -6.63 -7.30
CA THR A 651 -21.02 -5.51 -7.25
C THR A 651 -20.38 -5.27 -8.61
N ARG A 652 -20.32 -4.00 -9.01
CA ARG A 652 -19.60 -3.56 -10.21
C ARG A 652 -18.24 -3.03 -9.81
N PHE A 653 -17.17 -3.53 -10.44
CA PHE A 653 -15.81 -3.13 -10.08
C PHE A 653 -15.58 -1.64 -10.29
N ALA A 654 -16.10 -1.08 -11.38
CA ALA A 654 -16.01 0.35 -11.69
C ALA A 654 -16.63 1.22 -10.58
N ASP A 655 -17.74 0.79 -9.98
CA ASP A 655 -18.40 1.52 -8.89
C ASP A 655 -17.57 1.46 -7.59
N VAL A 656 -16.95 0.30 -7.30
CA VAL A 656 -16.03 0.15 -6.16
C VAL A 656 -14.84 1.09 -6.32
N ARG A 657 -14.22 1.09 -7.51
CA ARG A 657 -13.07 1.96 -7.83
C ARG A 657 -13.45 3.43 -7.70
N ARG A 658 -14.60 3.84 -8.23
CA ARG A 658 -15.11 5.22 -8.10
C ARG A 658 -15.31 5.62 -6.64
N ARG A 659 -15.99 4.79 -5.83
CA ARG A 659 -16.20 5.05 -4.39
C ARG A 659 -14.89 5.19 -3.62
N ARG A 660 -13.84 4.45 -3.99
CA ARG A 660 -12.53 4.59 -3.34
C ARG A 660 -11.84 5.89 -3.70
N LEU A 661 -11.90 6.30 -4.96
CA LEU A 661 -11.42 7.62 -5.38
C LEU A 661 -12.19 8.72 -4.67
N ASP A 662 -13.51 8.55 -4.55
CA ASP A 662 -14.39 9.44 -3.79
C ASP A 662 -13.92 9.60 -2.34
N VAL A 663 -13.60 8.50 -1.65
CA VAL A 663 -13.02 8.55 -0.30
C VAL A 663 -11.70 9.33 -0.26
N LEU A 664 -10.85 9.24 -1.29
CA LEU A 664 -9.62 10.06 -1.33
C LEU A 664 -9.93 11.56 -1.43
N GLY A 665 -10.95 11.92 -2.21
CA GLY A 665 -11.42 13.30 -2.30
C GLY A 665 -12.00 13.79 -0.97
N ASP A 666 -12.77 12.94 -0.29
CA ASP A 666 -13.33 13.24 1.04
C ASP A 666 -12.21 13.43 2.07
N LEU A 667 -11.16 12.59 2.05
CA LEU A 667 -10.00 12.76 2.93
C LEU A 667 -9.32 14.12 2.76
N VAL A 668 -9.24 14.63 1.53
CA VAL A 668 -8.71 15.97 1.27
C VAL A 668 -9.66 17.05 1.77
N ALA A 669 -10.95 16.94 1.43
CA ALA A 669 -11.96 17.92 1.80
C ALA A 669 -12.13 18.06 3.33
N ASP A 670 -12.07 16.95 4.05
CA ASP A 670 -12.38 16.88 5.48
C ASP A 670 -11.16 17.15 6.36
N HIS A 671 -9.94 16.88 5.87
CA HIS A 671 -8.74 16.88 6.71
C HIS A 671 -7.62 17.82 6.26
N LEU A 672 -7.73 18.44 5.08
CA LEU A 672 -6.78 19.48 4.65
C LEU A 672 -7.43 20.87 4.65
N ASP A 673 -6.60 21.90 4.84
CA ASP A 673 -6.95 23.29 4.58
C ASP A 673 -7.05 23.51 3.06
N THR A 674 -8.20 23.15 2.51
CA THR A 674 -8.53 23.29 1.09
C THR A 674 -8.47 24.74 0.60
N ALA A 675 -8.71 25.72 1.48
CA ALA A 675 -8.57 27.13 1.15
C ALA A 675 -7.08 27.51 0.99
N ALA A 676 -6.19 26.98 1.84
CA ALA A 676 -4.75 27.13 1.66
C ALA A 676 -4.26 26.47 0.37
N LEU A 677 -4.69 25.22 0.09
CA LEU A 677 -4.33 24.55 -1.16
C LEU A 677 -4.78 25.35 -2.39
N ARG A 678 -5.98 25.94 -2.33
CA ARG A 678 -6.49 26.81 -3.38
C ARG A 678 -5.61 28.05 -3.58
N ARG A 679 -5.26 28.75 -2.50
CA ARG A 679 -4.33 29.90 -2.56
C ARG A 679 -2.97 29.50 -3.15
N LEU A 680 -2.43 28.33 -2.81
CA LEU A 680 -1.18 27.86 -3.40
C LEU A 680 -1.32 27.66 -4.91
N LEU A 681 -2.43 27.09 -5.38
CA LEU A 681 -2.68 26.95 -6.80
C LEU A 681 -2.87 28.30 -7.51
N ASP A 682 -3.49 29.28 -6.87
CA ASP A 682 -3.78 30.58 -7.48
C ASP A 682 -2.57 31.54 -7.43
N GLU A 683 -1.82 31.55 -6.33
CA GLU A 683 -0.81 32.56 -6.01
C GLU A 683 0.63 32.01 -5.98
N GLY A 684 0.81 30.69 -5.96
CA GLY A 684 2.11 30.04 -5.85
C GLY A 684 2.62 29.93 -4.40
N ALA A 685 3.93 29.78 -4.24
CA ALA A 685 4.56 29.66 -2.92
C ALA A 685 4.53 31.01 -2.17
N PRO A 686 4.21 31.03 -0.86
CA PRO A 686 4.22 32.27 -0.08
C PRO A 686 5.60 32.96 -0.11
N PRO A 687 5.67 34.27 -0.36
CA PRO A 687 6.94 34.99 -0.34
C PRO A 687 7.47 35.11 1.10
N GLY A 688 8.80 35.22 1.25
CA GLY A 688 9.44 35.55 2.52
C GLY A 688 9.52 34.40 3.54
N LEU A 689 9.31 33.14 3.12
CA LEU A 689 9.52 31.98 3.98
C LEU A 689 10.97 31.94 4.53
N PRO A 690 11.16 31.67 5.84
CA PRO A 690 12.48 31.68 6.43
C PRO A 690 13.35 30.53 5.89
N PHE A 691 14.64 30.82 5.74
CA PHE A 691 15.65 29.82 5.46
C PHE A 691 16.02 29.09 6.75
N VAL A 692 15.96 27.76 6.72
CA VAL A 692 16.29 26.88 7.83
C VAL A 692 17.62 26.19 7.50
N PRO A 693 18.73 26.52 8.21
CA PRO A 693 20.02 25.91 7.94
C PRO A 693 20.09 24.46 8.45
N PRO A 694 20.95 23.60 7.86
CA PRO A 694 21.27 22.31 8.44
C PRO A 694 22.05 22.48 9.75
N GLY A 695 21.51 22.00 10.86
CA GLY A 695 22.15 22.08 12.19
C GLY A 695 21.15 22.36 13.32
N ALA A 696 21.61 22.33 14.57
CA ALA A 696 20.84 22.86 15.70
C ALA A 696 20.89 24.40 15.67
N PRO A 697 19.79 25.09 16.06
CA PRO A 697 19.77 26.55 16.18
C PRO A 697 20.79 27.07 17.20
#